data_AF-A0A9E1K9K7-F1
#
_entry.id   AF-A0A9E1K9K7-F1
#
_cell.length_a   1.000
_cell.length_b   1.000
_cell.length_c   1.000
_cell.angle_alpha   90.00
_cell.angle_beta   90.00
_cell.angle_gamma   90.00
#
_symmetry.space_group_name_H-M   'P 1'
#
loop_
_entity.id
_entity.type
_entity.pdbx_description
1 polymer ?
#
loop_
_entity_poly.entity_id
_entity_poly.type
_entity_poly.pdbx_seq_one_letter_code
_entity_poly.pdbx_strand_id
1 'polypeptide(L)'
;MDVEAFPNYTQLTQRLPRLVWWFFRWSTLLLTFFVIYLLLVKPDTGLTVFWKLLIPLLPLSFAVMPGVWRNICPMALLNQIPRTFSFSRENTLSDTWRKLSLYISVLAFIIFVLFRYPVLNHNGFYLGLILLTALSLSFLGGLIFKGRSGWCGTFCPLAPIQKAYGHAPLILVKNGYCESCLGCQKNCYDFNPRAAIFSDLNDADNGWSEQRKFFIALLPGLIISFFNSGYNDETGISQYLLQMLTPVGLSIGVFYTCHNLLHINFYKLASLFAMSALAAFYWYGAPVVASGLQQLFSLTLDDWLISGIQYAVILVCVIVLARGFMSERQYRQSQQQSSQASLGQGVSTLKAALSQTGQLVQVKEKSSGMQLLMRPDQSLLDALEEADLPIMPGCRMGMCGSDPVVITGGFDNLDPPGENELNTLRRLGLEGKARLACCCKPKAGISIDLEADPTLLSVETEQDDESDQQNTRKQIIIVGNGIAGISTAESIREQDSECRIILITREAYHFYNRMGLEKVLYGRTAMQGLYLMKKEWYERNDIDFWLNTQVIWIDVKGKNIKLGTGETVNYDKLVLATGAKAFVPEQEGYQLPGVFTLRSAEDALNIRSWVQQKQAKRAIVLGGGVLGVEAAEALLQLGLKVSLIHTDAYLMNRQLDKKSSTILDTFLRNKGIRVFTNNRIDKIEPSGE
;
A
#
# COMPACT_ATOMS: atom_id res chain seq x y z
N MET A 1 -1.70 6.86 -22.17
CA MET A 1 -1.64 7.37 -20.78
C MET A 1 -2.81 6.77 -20.02
N ASP A 2 -2.67 5.55 -19.55
CA ASP A 2 -3.67 4.94 -18.66
C ASP A 2 -3.53 5.60 -17.29
N VAL A 3 -4.29 6.68 -17.09
CA VAL A 3 -4.46 7.26 -15.77
C VAL A 3 -5.19 6.20 -14.95
N GLU A 4 -4.46 5.50 -14.07
CA GLU A 4 -5.05 4.68 -13.02
C GLU A 4 -6.27 5.42 -12.45
N ALA A 5 -7.45 4.82 -12.53
CA ALA A 5 -8.70 5.52 -12.26
C ALA A 5 -8.72 6.13 -10.84
N PHE A 6 -8.05 5.46 -9.90
CA PHE A 6 -8.03 5.79 -8.47
C PHE A 6 -6.60 5.81 -7.89
N PRO A 7 -5.77 6.80 -8.25
CA PRO A 7 -4.39 6.84 -7.78
C PRO A 7 -4.36 7.04 -6.26
N ASN A 8 -3.62 6.18 -5.57
CA ASN A 8 -3.40 6.29 -4.14
C ASN A 8 -2.25 7.29 -3.83
N TYR A 9 -2.05 7.60 -2.55
CA TYR A 9 -1.12 8.65 -2.11
C TYR A 9 0.35 8.43 -2.54
N THR A 10 0.80 7.18 -2.77
CA THR A 10 2.17 6.91 -3.25
C THR A 10 2.29 7.23 -4.73
N GLN A 11 1.22 7.06 -5.50
CA GLN A 11 1.14 7.33 -6.94
C GLN A 11 0.94 8.82 -7.26
N LEU A 12 0.47 9.62 -6.30
CA LEU A 12 0.35 11.07 -6.48
C LEU A 12 1.73 11.75 -6.47
N THR A 13 1.98 12.59 -7.46
CA THR A 13 3.22 13.37 -7.58
C THR A 13 3.14 14.64 -6.74
N GLN A 14 4.25 14.97 -6.08
CA GLN A 14 4.36 16.21 -5.33
C GLN A 14 4.78 17.35 -6.27
N ARG A 15 3.82 18.20 -6.67
CA ARG A 15 4.08 19.31 -7.62
C ARG A 15 4.86 20.49 -7.04
N LEU A 16 4.81 20.69 -5.72
CA LEU A 16 5.47 21.80 -5.03
C LEU A 16 6.41 21.27 -3.93
N PRO A 17 7.61 21.85 -3.78
CA PRO A 17 8.54 21.50 -2.70
C PRO A 17 7.89 21.63 -1.31
N ARG A 18 8.36 20.84 -0.34
CA ARG A 18 7.82 20.90 1.04
C ARG A 18 7.97 22.28 1.67
N LEU A 19 9.08 22.99 1.38
CA LEU A 19 9.30 24.35 1.87
C LEU A 19 8.23 25.33 1.38
N VAL A 20 7.82 25.22 0.12
CA VAL A 20 6.75 26.06 -0.46
C VAL A 20 5.42 25.78 0.23
N TRP A 21 5.12 24.50 0.51
CA TRP A 21 3.93 24.16 1.31
C TRP A 21 3.99 24.73 2.72
N TRP A 22 5.15 24.68 3.39
CA TRP A 22 5.34 25.30 4.70
C TRP A 22 5.11 26.81 4.66
N PHE A 23 5.62 27.51 3.65
CA PHE A 23 5.35 28.94 3.46
C PHE A 23 3.84 29.22 3.34
N PHE A 24 3.13 28.49 2.48
CA PHE A 24 1.68 28.68 2.32
C PHE A 24 0.91 28.35 3.61
N ARG A 25 1.29 27.29 4.32
CA ARG A 25 0.66 26.89 5.59
C ARG A 25 0.78 27.98 6.65
N TRP A 26 1.98 28.49 6.88
CA TRP A 26 2.22 29.57 7.83
C TRP A 26 1.53 30.87 7.38
N SER A 27 1.57 31.18 6.09
CA SER A 27 0.88 32.35 5.53
C SER A 27 -0.64 32.27 5.74
N THR A 28 -1.26 31.12 5.48
CA THR A 28 -2.70 30.93 5.71
C THR A 28 -3.04 30.95 7.20
N LEU A 29 -2.19 30.42 8.07
CA LEU A 29 -2.37 30.53 9.53
C LEU A 29 -2.29 31.99 10.00
N LEU A 30 -1.30 32.75 9.55
CA LEU A 30 -1.16 34.17 9.85
C LEU A 30 -2.35 34.99 9.33
N LEU A 31 -2.81 34.72 8.10
CA LEU A 31 -4.02 35.34 7.55
C LEU A 31 -5.26 34.99 8.39
N THR A 32 -5.35 33.76 8.89
CA THR A 32 -6.46 33.35 9.77
C THR A 32 -6.43 34.13 11.08
N PHE A 33 -5.26 34.29 11.71
CA PHE A 33 -5.11 35.13 12.90
C PHE A 33 -5.41 36.60 12.62
N PHE A 34 -5.03 37.11 11.44
CA PHE A 34 -5.36 38.47 11.02
C PHE A 34 -6.87 38.68 10.87
N VAL A 35 -7.60 37.72 10.29
CA VAL A 35 -9.06 37.76 10.19
C VAL A 35 -9.72 37.72 11.56
N ILE A 36 -9.21 36.87 12.48
CA ILE A 36 -9.68 36.85 13.87
C ILE A 36 -9.42 38.20 14.55
N TYR A 37 -8.23 38.79 14.36
CA TYR A 37 -7.93 40.12 14.87
C TYR A 37 -8.91 41.17 14.34
N LEU A 38 -9.21 41.16 13.03
CA LEU A 38 -10.21 42.05 12.44
C LEU A 38 -11.60 41.81 13.05
N LEU A 39 -12.01 40.56 13.24
CA LEU A 39 -13.30 40.24 13.86
C LEU A 39 -13.43 40.77 15.30
N LEU A 40 -12.32 40.82 16.05
CA LEU A 40 -12.28 41.30 17.44
C LEU A 40 -12.13 42.82 17.54
N VAL A 41 -11.37 43.46 16.64
CA VAL A 41 -11.01 44.89 16.73
C VAL A 41 -11.80 45.77 15.76
N LYS A 42 -12.11 45.27 14.56
CA LYS A 42 -12.87 45.96 13.51
C LYS A 42 -13.98 45.05 12.97
N PRO A 43 -15.02 44.75 13.78
CA PRO A 43 -15.97 43.68 13.52
C PRO A 43 -16.66 43.81 12.15
N ASP A 44 -17.03 45.01 11.71
CA ASP A 44 -17.69 45.21 10.41
C ASP A 44 -16.80 44.79 9.22
N THR A 45 -15.53 45.19 9.26
CA THR A 45 -14.54 44.77 8.25
C THR A 45 -14.27 43.28 8.34
N GLY A 46 -14.08 42.74 9.55
CA GLY A 46 -13.84 41.32 9.78
C GLY A 46 -14.99 40.43 9.29
N LEU A 47 -16.23 40.81 9.59
CA LEU A 47 -17.45 40.12 9.14
C LEU A 47 -17.58 40.16 7.62
N THR A 48 -17.29 41.31 7.01
CA THR A 48 -17.28 41.47 5.55
C THR A 48 -16.25 40.56 4.90
N VAL A 49 -15.01 40.55 5.38
CA VAL A 49 -13.95 39.67 4.88
C VAL A 49 -14.32 38.19 5.06
N PHE A 50 -14.84 37.82 6.22
CA PHE A 50 -15.19 36.43 6.50
C PHE A 50 -16.36 35.93 5.65
N TRP A 51 -17.51 36.61 5.70
CA TRP A 51 -18.73 36.15 5.05
C TRP A 51 -18.77 36.42 3.56
N LYS A 52 -18.23 37.55 3.08
CA LYS A 52 -18.32 37.96 1.68
C LYS A 52 -17.11 37.58 0.84
N LEU A 53 -15.94 37.29 1.44
CA LEU A 53 -14.76 36.86 0.70
C LEU A 53 -14.34 35.43 1.05
N LEU A 54 -14.07 35.11 2.32
CA LEU A 54 -13.48 33.81 2.68
C LEU A 54 -14.45 32.64 2.51
N ILE A 55 -15.66 32.72 3.05
CA ILE A 55 -16.66 31.65 2.96
C ILE A 55 -16.97 31.30 1.49
N PRO A 56 -17.17 32.27 0.58
CA PRO A 56 -17.38 31.98 -0.84
C PRO A 56 -16.20 31.35 -1.57
N LEU A 57 -14.97 31.39 -1.05
CA LEU A 57 -13.81 30.76 -1.73
C LEU A 57 -13.73 29.24 -1.47
N LEU A 58 -14.33 28.75 -0.38
CA LEU A 58 -14.11 27.36 0.07
C LEU A 58 -14.83 26.31 -0.78
N PRO A 59 -16.15 26.40 -1.07
CA PRO A 59 -16.88 25.31 -1.71
C PRO A 59 -16.35 24.92 -3.10
N LEU A 60 -16.04 25.90 -3.96
CA LEU A 60 -15.47 25.65 -5.28
C LEU A 60 -14.07 25.05 -5.17
N SER A 61 -13.26 25.48 -4.18
CA SER A 61 -11.95 24.87 -3.94
C SER A 61 -12.06 23.38 -3.60
N PHE A 62 -13.14 22.95 -2.91
CA PHE A 62 -13.34 21.54 -2.57
C PHE A 62 -13.73 20.69 -3.77
N ALA A 63 -14.44 21.25 -4.75
CA ALA A 63 -14.78 20.55 -5.99
C ALA A 63 -13.62 20.54 -6.99
N VAL A 64 -12.90 21.66 -7.12
CA VAL A 64 -11.84 21.83 -8.12
C VAL A 64 -10.53 21.21 -7.65
N MET A 65 -10.05 21.59 -6.45
CA MET A 65 -8.70 21.26 -5.96
C MET A 65 -8.65 21.02 -4.44
N PRO A 66 -9.44 20.09 -3.90
CA PRO A 66 -9.55 19.83 -2.45
C PRO A 66 -8.21 19.51 -1.79
N GLY A 67 -7.26 18.91 -2.52
CA GLY A 67 -5.91 18.64 -2.01
C GLY A 67 -5.10 19.90 -1.65
N VAL A 68 -5.36 21.04 -2.31
CA VAL A 68 -4.75 22.33 -1.97
C VAL A 68 -5.25 22.79 -0.60
N TRP A 69 -6.58 22.81 -0.42
CA TRP A 69 -7.20 23.17 0.87
C TRP A 69 -6.67 22.29 2.02
N ARG A 70 -6.59 20.98 1.82
CA ARG A 70 -6.07 20.05 2.85
C ARG A 70 -4.61 20.29 3.22
N ASN A 71 -3.83 20.93 2.34
CA ASN A 71 -2.44 21.29 2.57
C ASN A 71 -2.30 22.64 3.30
N ILE A 72 -3.13 23.63 2.99
CA ILE A 72 -3.02 25.00 3.53
C ILE A 72 -3.95 25.28 4.72
N CYS A 73 -4.89 24.38 5.01
CA CYS A 73 -5.85 24.56 6.08
C CYS A 73 -5.15 24.85 7.43
N PRO A 74 -5.51 25.96 8.11
CA PRO A 74 -4.84 26.39 9.35
C PRO A 74 -5.08 25.40 10.50
N MET A 75 -6.28 24.81 10.57
CA MET A 75 -6.58 23.73 11.51
C MET A 75 -5.74 22.49 11.23
N ALA A 76 -5.54 22.12 9.95
CA ALA A 76 -4.67 20.99 9.61
C ALA A 76 -3.22 21.21 10.02
N LEU A 77 -2.71 22.44 9.85
CA LEU A 77 -1.39 22.81 10.32
C LEU A 77 -1.27 22.63 11.84
N LEU A 78 -2.16 23.27 12.60
CA LEU A 78 -2.15 23.20 14.07
C LEU A 78 -2.28 21.77 14.58
N ASN A 79 -3.13 20.96 13.95
CA ASN A 79 -3.29 19.56 14.30
C ASN A 79 -2.03 18.72 14.03
N GLN A 80 -1.21 19.07 13.03
CA GLN A 80 0.00 18.30 12.70
C GLN A 80 1.26 18.80 13.41
N ILE A 81 1.31 20.05 13.88
CA ILE A 81 2.47 20.62 14.60
C ILE A 81 2.97 19.68 15.73
N PRO A 82 2.13 19.18 16.66
CA PRO A 82 2.60 18.32 17.74
C PRO A 82 3.36 17.08 17.28
N ARG A 83 2.97 16.52 16.14
CA ARG A 83 3.63 15.36 15.56
C ARG A 83 4.90 15.76 14.83
N THR A 84 4.87 16.84 14.05
CA THR A 84 6.04 17.33 13.31
C THR A 84 7.21 17.66 14.23
N PHE A 85 6.93 18.16 15.43
CA PHE A 85 7.93 18.46 16.46
C PHE A 85 8.05 17.36 17.53
N SER A 86 7.50 16.18 17.28
CA SER A 86 7.68 14.97 18.10
C SER A 86 7.24 15.06 19.57
N PHE A 87 6.20 15.85 19.89
CA PHE A 87 5.61 15.95 21.23
C PHE A 87 4.15 15.46 21.31
N SER A 88 3.63 14.82 20.25
CA SER A 88 2.32 14.15 20.25
C SER A 88 2.34 12.83 21.04
N ARG A 89 1.22 12.50 21.71
CA ARG A 89 1.01 11.21 22.39
C ARG A 89 0.66 10.06 21.44
N GLU A 90 0.26 10.37 20.20
CA GLU A 90 -0.10 9.41 19.15
C GLU A 90 -1.15 8.34 19.54
N ASN A 91 -2.10 8.66 20.43
CA ASN A 91 -3.15 7.71 20.82
C ASN A 91 -4.08 7.38 19.64
N THR A 92 -4.58 6.15 19.61
CA THR A 92 -5.63 5.74 18.67
C THR A 92 -7.00 6.18 19.18
N LEU A 93 -7.83 6.76 18.31
CA LEU A 93 -9.22 7.07 18.64
C LEU A 93 -9.99 5.77 18.89
N SER A 94 -10.74 5.68 19.99
CA SER A 94 -11.52 4.47 20.28
C SER A 94 -12.65 4.29 19.26
N ASP A 95 -13.13 3.05 19.10
CA ASP A 95 -14.16 2.72 18.12
C ASP A 95 -15.48 3.48 18.35
N THR A 96 -15.84 3.72 19.61
CA THR A 96 -17.02 4.52 19.98
C THR A 96 -16.89 5.96 19.48
N TRP A 97 -15.76 6.61 19.77
CA TRP A 97 -15.49 7.98 19.31
C TRP A 97 -15.37 8.06 17.79
N ARG A 98 -14.85 7.02 17.14
CA ARG A 98 -14.79 6.94 15.67
C ARG A 98 -16.19 6.92 15.05
N LYS A 99 -17.13 6.16 15.62
CA LYS A 99 -18.54 6.13 15.17
C LYS A 99 -19.27 7.45 15.46
N LEU A 100 -19.00 8.08 16.60
CA LEU A 100 -19.64 9.33 17.01
C LEU A 100 -19.08 10.56 16.27
N SER A 101 -17.85 10.50 15.79
CA SER A 101 -17.14 11.66 15.22
C SER A 101 -17.90 12.37 14.09
N LEU A 102 -18.55 11.62 13.19
CA LEU A 102 -19.31 12.24 12.11
C LEU A 102 -20.56 12.96 12.61
N TYR A 103 -21.28 12.40 13.59
CA TYR A 103 -22.41 13.10 14.21
C TYR A 103 -21.98 14.40 14.86
N ILE A 104 -20.85 14.41 15.58
CA ILE A 104 -20.30 15.61 16.19
C ILE A 104 -19.97 16.66 15.12
N SER A 105 -19.29 16.25 14.04
CA SER A 105 -18.94 17.13 12.92
C SER A 105 -20.16 17.73 12.23
N VAL A 106 -21.15 16.90 11.89
CA VAL A 106 -22.39 17.33 11.22
C VAL A 106 -23.23 18.22 12.13
N LEU A 107 -23.39 17.85 13.40
CA LEU A 107 -24.14 18.65 14.37
C LEU A 107 -23.49 20.02 14.59
N ALA A 108 -22.16 20.06 14.75
CA ALA A 108 -21.43 21.31 14.89
C ALA A 108 -21.60 22.21 13.65
N PHE A 109 -21.59 21.63 12.44
CA PHE A 109 -21.85 22.37 11.21
C PHE A 109 -23.29 22.91 11.15
N ILE A 110 -24.29 22.09 11.46
CA ILE A 110 -25.71 22.52 11.46
C ILE A 110 -25.93 23.64 12.48
N ILE A 111 -25.41 23.49 13.71
CA ILE A 111 -25.49 24.53 14.74
C ILE A 111 -24.85 25.83 14.24
N PHE A 112 -23.66 25.77 13.65
CA PHE A 112 -22.99 26.95 13.10
C PHE A 112 -23.85 27.65 12.03
N VAL A 113 -24.50 26.89 11.14
CA VAL A 113 -25.40 27.45 10.11
C VAL A 113 -26.67 28.04 10.72
N LEU A 114 -27.28 27.40 11.73
CA LEU A 114 -28.49 27.89 12.38
C LEU A 114 -28.23 29.19 13.16
N PHE A 115 -27.10 29.30 13.85
CA PHE A 115 -26.72 30.52 14.59
C PHE A 115 -26.15 31.62 13.71
N ARG A 116 -25.95 31.35 12.42
CA ARG A 116 -25.36 32.28 11.47
C ARG A 116 -26.07 33.63 11.47
N TYR A 117 -27.36 33.65 11.14
CA TYR A 117 -28.10 34.90 10.99
C TYR A 117 -28.37 35.58 12.35
N PRO A 118 -28.90 34.90 13.39
CA PRO A 118 -29.27 35.58 14.64
C PRO A 118 -28.08 36.13 15.43
N VAL A 119 -26.88 35.56 15.27
CA VAL A 119 -25.72 35.92 16.09
C VAL A 119 -24.49 36.23 15.24
N LEU A 120 -24.04 35.29 14.39
CA LEU A 120 -22.69 35.34 13.81
C LEU A 120 -22.52 36.34 12.66
N ASN A 121 -23.62 36.76 12.02
CA ASN A 121 -23.61 37.79 10.98
C ASN A 121 -23.44 39.20 11.55
N HIS A 122 -23.79 39.40 12.81
CA HIS A 122 -23.83 40.72 13.45
C HIS A 122 -22.77 40.89 14.53
N ASN A 123 -22.19 39.79 15.02
CA ASN A 123 -21.25 39.83 16.13
C ASN A 123 -19.91 39.17 15.78
N GLY A 124 -18.95 40.02 15.41
CA GLY A 124 -17.58 39.61 15.08
C GLY A 124 -16.86 38.95 16.26
N PHE A 125 -17.16 39.35 17.50
CA PHE A 125 -16.55 38.78 18.70
C PHE A 125 -16.87 37.30 18.86
N TYR A 126 -18.16 36.91 18.78
CA TYR A 126 -18.55 35.51 18.89
C TYR A 126 -17.98 34.66 17.74
N LEU A 127 -17.99 35.19 16.52
CA LEU A 127 -17.40 34.49 15.38
C LEU A 127 -15.87 34.29 15.57
N GLY A 128 -15.16 35.32 16.02
CA GLY A 128 -13.74 35.24 16.35
C GLY A 128 -13.44 34.21 17.44
N LEU A 129 -14.25 34.17 18.50
CA LEU A 129 -14.13 33.20 19.59
C LEU A 129 -14.35 31.75 19.10
N ILE A 130 -15.33 31.52 18.24
CA ILE A 130 -15.58 30.19 17.64
C ILE A 130 -14.39 29.75 16.80
N LEU A 131 -13.80 30.64 15.98
CA LEU A 131 -12.63 30.33 15.18
C LEU A 131 -11.40 30.02 16.04
N LEU A 132 -11.15 30.81 17.10
CA LEU A 132 -10.08 30.53 18.06
C LEU A 132 -10.28 29.19 18.77
N THR A 133 -11.51 28.87 19.15
CA THR A 133 -11.86 27.60 19.79
C THR A 133 -11.61 26.43 18.84
N ALA A 134 -12.01 26.55 17.58
CA ALA A 134 -11.75 25.53 16.56
C ALA A 134 -10.25 25.30 16.33
N LEU A 135 -9.44 26.37 16.26
CA LEU A 135 -7.98 26.29 16.14
C LEU A 135 -7.35 25.60 17.38
N SER A 136 -7.81 25.96 18.57
CA SER A 136 -7.32 25.42 19.85
C SER A 136 -7.64 23.94 19.98
N LEU A 137 -8.87 23.54 19.69
CA LEU A 137 -9.29 22.13 19.68
C LEU A 137 -8.53 21.33 18.62
N SER A 138 -8.23 21.93 17.46
CA SER A 138 -7.43 21.29 16.43
C SER A 138 -6.02 20.95 16.91
N PHE A 139 -5.37 21.89 17.60
CA PHE A 139 -4.05 21.69 18.22
C PHE A 139 -4.10 20.63 19.32
N LEU A 140 -5.08 20.71 20.24
CA LEU A 140 -5.29 19.72 21.31
C LEU A 140 -5.53 18.31 20.75
N GLY A 141 -6.30 18.20 19.66
CA GLY A 141 -6.50 16.92 18.97
C GLY A 141 -5.18 16.33 18.43
N GLY A 142 -4.27 17.19 17.96
CA GLY A 142 -2.94 16.79 17.48
C GLY A 142 -1.98 16.36 18.59
N LEU A 143 -2.12 16.97 19.77
CA LEU A 143 -1.37 16.59 20.97
C LEU A 143 -1.72 15.18 21.46
N ILE A 144 -2.99 14.79 21.35
CA ILE A 144 -3.50 13.56 21.93
C ILE A 144 -3.50 12.39 20.93
N PHE A 145 -3.94 12.62 19.69
CA PHE A 145 -4.27 11.53 18.76
C PHE A 145 -3.34 11.43 17.56
N LYS A 146 -3.19 10.21 17.02
CA LYS A 146 -2.30 9.93 15.87
C LYS A 146 -2.76 10.57 14.56
N GLY A 147 -1.83 11.18 13.83
CA GLY A 147 -2.07 11.68 12.48
C GLY A 147 -3.24 12.66 12.42
N ARG A 148 -4.22 12.43 11.54
CA ARG A 148 -5.36 13.34 11.32
C ARG A 148 -6.63 12.96 12.10
N SER A 149 -6.58 11.92 12.94
CA SER A 149 -7.75 11.45 13.70
C SER A 149 -8.15 12.39 14.83
N GLY A 150 -7.28 13.33 15.23
CA GLY A 150 -7.56 14.29 16.29
C GLY A 150 -8.50 15.44 15.88
N TRP A 151 -8.63 15.74 14.58
CA TRP A 151 -9.51 16.83 14.12
C TRP A 151 -9.94 16.68 12.66
N CYS A 152 -8.99 16.80 11.73
CA CYS A 152 -9.27 17.02 10.30
C CYS A 152 -10.05 15.89 9.62
N GLY A 153 -9.91 14.66 10.09
CA GLY A 153 -10.61 13.49 9.56
C GLY A 153 -11.83 13.04 10.37
N THR A 154 -12.14 13.73 11.48
CA THR A 154 -13.07 13.25 12.51
C THR A 154 -14.03 14.35 12.95
N PHE A 155 -13.57 15.29 13.77
CA PHE A 155 -14.41 16.31 14.41
C PHE A 155 -14.58 17.60 13.60
N CYS A 156 -13.74 17.82 12.58
CA CYS A 156 -13.81 19.03 11.77
C CYS A 156 -15.18 19.16 11.06
N PRO A 157 -15.94 20.25 11.29
CA PRO A 157 -17.27 20.44 10.71
C PRO A 157 -17.25 20.63 9.18
N LEU A 158 -16.11 20.99 8.60
CA LEU A 158 -15.94 21.15 7.15
C LEU A 158 -15.63 19.84 6.42
N ALA A 159 -15.19 18.79 7.14
CA ALA A 159 -14.78 17.54 6.51
C ALA A 159 -15.91 16.83 5.72
N PRO A 160 -17.17 16.79 6.19
CA PRO A 160 -18.28 16.20 5.45
C PRO A 160 -18.56 16.95 4.13
N ILE A 161 -18.57 18.29 4.16
CA ILE A 161 -18.77 19.14 2.98
C ILE A 161 -17.64 18.93 1.97
N GLN A 162 -16.41 18.92 2.47
CA GLN A 162 -15.23 18.70 1.66
C GLN A 162 -15.29 17.35 0.92
N LYS A 163 -15.74 16.29 1.60
CA LYS A 163 -15.93 14.96 0.98
C LYS A 163 -17.10 14.94 -0.01
N ALA A 164 -18.20 15.64 0.28
CA ALA A 164 -19.36 15.70 -0.61
C ALA A 164 -19.04 16.40 -1.94
N TYR A 165 -18.42 17.60 -1.88
CA TYR A 165 -18.04 18.35 -3.08
C TYR A 165 -16.81 17.76 -3.79
N GLY A 166 -15.86 17.20 -3.04
CA GLY A 166 -14.62 16.65 -3.57
C GLY A 166 -14.68 15.22 -4.07
N HIS A 167 -15.86 14.72 -4.49
CA HIS A 167 -16.06 13.32 -4.91
C HIS A 167 -15.36 12.98 -6.24
N ALA A 168 -15.25 13.96 -7.15
CA ALA A 168 -14.58 13.80 -8.44
C ALA A 168 -13.72 15.04 -8.75
N PRO A 169 -12.62 15.26 -8.00
CA PRO A 169 -11.83 16.49 -8.08
C PRO A 169 -11.22 16.68 -9.47
N LEU A 170 -11.26 17.91 -9.98
CA LEU A 170 -10.64 18.25 -11.27
C LEU A 170 -9.12 18.17 -11.21
N ILE A 171 -8.54 18.63 -10.09
CA ILE A 171 -7.10 18.69 -9.85
C ILE A 171 -6.76 17.88 -8.60
N LEU A 172 -5.92 16.86 -8.79
CA LEU A 172 -5.37 16.07 -7.69
C LEU A 172 -4.06 16.69 -7.20
N VAL A 173 -3.93 16.83 -5.89
CA VAL A 173 -2.72 17.35 -5.22
C VAL A 173 -2.38 16.42 -4.06
N LYS A 174 -1.14 15.92 -4.03
CA LYS A 174 -0.63 15.09 -2.94
C LYS A 174 -0.66 15.87 -1.62
N ASN A 175 -1.08 15.19 -0.55
CA ASN A 175 -1.00 15.78 0.78
C ASN A 175 0.47 15.81 1.27
N GLY A 176 0.97 16.99 1.63
CA GLY A 176 2.35 17.17 2.09
C GLY A 176 2.56 17.02 3.60
N TYR A 177 1.60 16.50 4.37
CA TYR A 177 1.76 16.17 5.79
C TYR A 177 1.95 14.66 6.04
N CYS A 178 1.47 13.82 5.13
CA CYS A 178 1.43 12.37 5.30
C CYS A 178 2.48 11.71 4.38
N GLU A 179 3.69 11.51 4.89
CA GLU A 179 4.76 10.81 4.15
C GLU A 179 4.57 9.29 4.16
N SER A 180 4.09 8.76 5.28
CA SER A 180 3.69 7.37 5.46
C SER A 180 2.25 7.27 5.97
N CYS A 181 1.51 6.27 5.50
CA CYS A 181 0.15 6.03 5.95
C CYS A 181 0.15 5.43 7.37
N LEU A 182 -0.51 6.11 8.32
CA LEU A 182 -0.65 5.65 9.71
C LEU A 182 -1.95 4.89 10.01
N GLY A 183 -2.80 4.70 9.00
CA GLY A 183 -4.15 4.14 9.19
C GLY A 183 -4.97 4.95 10.22
N CYS A 184 -4.86 6.28 10.20
CA CYS A 184 -5.51 7.15 11.20
C CYS A 184 -7.00 7.40 10.92
N GLN A 185 -7.47 7.19 9.69
CA GLN A 185 -8.86 7.41 9.30
C GLN A 185 -9.32 6.29 8.35
N LYS A 186 -10.53 5.79 8.57
CA LYS A 186 -11.22 4.89 7.62
C LYS A 186 -11.59 5.68 6.36
N ASN A 187 -11.42 5.07 5.18
CA ASN A 187 -11.69 5.70 3.87
C ASN A 187 -11.08 7.11 3.76
N CYS A 188 -9.78 7.20 4.04
CA CYS A 188 -9.06 8.47 4.10
C CYS A 188 -8.96 9.12 2.72
N TYR A 189 -9.45 10.37 2.62
CA TYR A 189 -9.35 11.16 1.40
C TYR A 189 -7.90 11.35 0.94
N ASP A 190 -6.97 11.58 1.87
CA ASP A 190 -5.56 11.77 1.53
C ASP A 190 -4.87 10.50 1.01
N PHE A 191 -5.44 9.34 1.33
CA PHE A 191 -4.94 8.05 0.87
C PHE A 191 -5.39 7.75 -0.56
N ASN A 192 -6.68 7.92 -0.87
CA ASN A 192 -7.20 7.75 -2.22
C ASN A 192 -8.32 8.77 -2.49
N PRO A 193 -8.00 9.97 -3.01
CA PRO A 193 -8.95 11.07 -3.16
C PRO A 193 -10.17 10.76 -4.02
N ARG A 194 -9.98 9.96 -5.08
CA ARG A 194 -11.06 9.61 -6.02
C ARG A 194 -11.90 8.44 -5.51
N ALA A 195 -11.33 7.50 -4.74
CA ALA A 195 -12.08 6.35 -4.23
C ALA A 195 -12.81 6.65 -2.91
N ALA A 196 -12.31 7.58 -2.10
CA ALA A 196 -12.73 7.75 -0.71
C ALA A 196 -14.25 7.90 -0.51
N ILE A 197 -14.92 8.68 -1.37
CA ILE A 197 -16.37 8.89 -1.30
C ILE A 197 -17.16 7.62 -1.69
N PHE A 198 -16.68 6.86 -2.67
CA PHE A 198 -17.31 5.60 -3.06
C PHE A 198 -17.19 4.56 -1.96
N SER A 199 -16.02 4.50 -1.31
CA SER A 199 -15.80 3.63 -0.16
C SER A 199 -16.66 4.05 1.04
N ASP A 200 -16.89 5.35 1.25
CA ASP A 200 -17.78 5.83 2.31
C ASP A 200 -19.26 5.49 2.06
N LEU A 201 -19.75 5.66 0.82
CA LEU A 201 -21.16 5.45 0.49
C LEU A 201 -21.54 3.97 0.31
N ASN A 202 -20.57 3.12 -0.05
CA ASN A 202 -20.76 1.66 -0.22
C ASN A 202 -20.13 0.85 0.93
N ASP A 203 -19.83 1.48 2.07
CA ASP A 203 -19.29 0.79 3.23
C ASP A 203 -20.28 -0.24 3.78
N ALA A 204 -19.78 -1.42 4.14
CA ALA A 204 -20.59 -2.51 4.70
C ALA A 204 -21.19 -2.18 6.07
N ASP A 205 -20.59 -1.24 6.81
CA ASP A 205 -21.19 -0.71 8.04
C ASP A 205 -22.26 0.32 7.69
N ASN A 206 -23.53 -0.06 7.80
CA ASN A 206 -24.67 0.84 7.54
C ASN A 206 -24.62 2.10 8.41
N GLY A 207 -24.16 1.98 9.67
CA GLY A 207 -24.00 3.15 10.54
C GLY A 207 -22.98 4.12 9.95
N TRP A 208 -21.95 3.62 9.27
CA TRP A 208 -21.01 4.46 8.55
C TRP A 208 -21.64 5.05 7.28
N SER A 209 -22.11 4.23 6.36
CA SER A 209 -22.53 4.71 5.03
C SER A 209 -23.79 5.58 5.06
N GLU A 210 -24.81 5.25 5.87
CA GLU A 210 -26.07 5.98 5.91
C GLU A 210 -25.93 7.41 6.43
N GLN A 211 -25.07 7.64 7.42
CA GLN A 211 -24.82 8.99 7.94
C GLN A 211 -24.28 9.94 6.87
N ARG A 212 -23.44 9.45 5.94
CA ARG A 212 -22.91 10.27 4.84
C ARG A 212 -23.98 10.55 3.80
N LYS A 213 -24.80 9.55 3.47
CA LYS A 213 -25.93 9.69 2.54
C LYS A 213 -26.91 10.75 3.07
N PHE A 214 -27.27 10.66 4.35
CA PHE A 214 -28.14 11.62 5.03
C PHE A 214 -27.57 13.05 4.99
N PHE A 215 -26.29 13.22 5.31
CA PHE A 215 -25.64 14.54 5.25
C PHE A 215 -25.62 15.13 3.83
N ILE A 216 -25.45 14.32 2.79
CA ILE A 216 -25.47 14.83 1.42
C ILE A 216 -26.90 15.19 0.98
N ALA A 217 -27.89 14.41 1.43
CA ALA A 217 -29.30 14.64 1.13
C ALA A 217 -29.82 16.00 1.64
N LEU A 218 -29.29 16.50 2.75
CA LEU A 218 -29.68 17.81 3.31
C LEU A 218 -29.05 19.02 2.62
N LEU A 219 -27.96 18.86 1.83
CA LEU A 219 -27.13 19.99 1.38
C LEU A 219 -27.89 21.00 0.50
N PRO A 220 -28.63 20.61 -0.56
CA PRO A 220 -29.34 21.57 -1.40
C PRO A 220 -30.33 22.42 -0.61
N GLY A 221 -31.16 21.78 0.22
CA GLY A 221 -32.09 22.46 1.11
C GLY A 221 -31.39 23.41 2.07
N LEU A 222 -30.30 22.96 2.69
CA LEU A 222 -29.53 23.79 3.62
C LEU A 222 -28.93 25.02 2.95
N ILE A 223 -28.39 24.90 1.73
CA ILE A 223 -27.83 26.03 0.98
C ILE A 223 -28.92 27.02 0.54
N ILE A 224 -30.06 26.52 0.07
CA ILE A 224 -31.19 27.38 -0.29
C ILE A 224 -31.65 28.17 0.93
N SER A 225 -31.85 27.49 2.07
CA SER A 225 -32.21 28.15 3.33
C SER A 225 -31.12 29.10 3.81
N PHE A 226 -29.83 28.76 3.63
CA PHE A 226 -28.72 29.64 4.00
C PHE A 226 -28.89 31.02 3.35
N PHE A 227 -29.22 31.13 2.06
CA PHE A 227 -29.35 32.45 1.42
C PHE A 227 -30.74 33.09 1.55
N ASN A 228 -31.80 32.29 1.69
CA ASN A 228 -33.18 32.80 1.64
C ASN A 228 -33.89 32.91 3.00
N SER A 229 -33.24 32.51 4.10
CA SER A 229 -33.77 32.72 5.45
C SER A 229 -33.27 34.03 6.05
N GLY A 230 -34.16 34.70 6.78
CA GLY A 230 -33.86 35.88 7.57
C GLY A 230 -34.44 35.74 8.97
N TYR A 231 -33.74 36.28 9.97
CA TYR A 231 -34.29 36.46 11.31
C TYR A 231 -34.76 37.90 11.46
N ASN A 232 -36.01 38.08 11.89
CA ASN A 232 -36.56 39.36 12.31
C ASN A 232 -37.15 39.17 13.71
N ASP A 233 -36.84 40.09 14.64
CA ASP A 233 -37.29 40.03 16.03
C ASP A 233 -38.82 39.93 16.14
N GLU A 234 -39.54 40.50 15.17
CA GLU A 234 -41.01 40.45 15.07
C GLU A 234 -41.56 39.06 14.70
N THR A 235 -40.84 38.30 13.86
CA THR A 235 -41.25 36.96 13.39
C THR A 235 -40.85 35.84 14.36
N GLY A 236 -39.90 36.11 15.26
CA GLY A 236 -39.44 35.17 16.27
C GLY A 236 -38.60 34.00 15.73
N ILE A 237 -37.97 33.27 16.67
CA ILE A 237 -37.04 32.17 16.35
C ILE A 237 -37.73 30.96 15.69
N SER A 238 -39.01 30.73 15.98
CA SER A 238 -39.79 29.61 15.46
C SER A 238 -39.98 29.73 13.94
N GLN A 239 -40.33 30.90 13.43
CA GLN A 239 -40.51 31.14 12.00
C GLN A 239 -39.19 31.03 11.24
N TYR A 240 -38.10 31.54 11.82
CA TYR A 240 -36.75 31.38 11.27
C TYR A 240 -36.34 29.90 11.19
N LEU A 241 -36.56 29.11 12.26
CA LEU A 241 -36.27 27.67 12.25
C LEU A 241 -37.13 26.93 11.22
N LEU A 242 -38.40 27.32 11.05
CA LEU A 242 -39.27 26.74 10.02
C LEU A 242 -38.72 27.03 8.61
N GLN A 243 -38.33 28.27 8.31
CA GLN A 243 -37.70 28.63 7.04
C GLN A 243 -36.38 27.89 6.78
N MET A 244 -35.63 27.59 7.84
CA MET A 244 -34.40 26.80 7.75
C MET A 244 -34.64 25.30 7.54
N LEU A 245 -35.59 24.70 8.27
CA LEU A 245 -35.79 23.25 8.30
C LEU A 245 -36.69 22.74 7.17
N THR A 246 -37.64 23.53 6.67
CA THR A 246 -38.57 23.07 5.63
C THR A 246 -37.86 22.69 4.32
N PRO A 247 -36.98 23.53 3.73
CA PRO A 247 -36.26 23.15 2.51
C PRO A 247 -35.30 21.98 2.74
N VAL A 248 -34.71 21.86 3.94
CA VAL A 248 -33.87 20.72 4.34
C VAL A 248 -34.68 19.43 4.34
N GLY A 249 -35.85 19.41 4.99
CA GLY A 249 -36.75 18.25 5.02
C GLY A 249 -37.23 17.84 3.62
N LEU A 250 -37.58 18.82 2.79
CA LEU A 250 -37.96 18.58 1.39
C LEU A 250 -36.81 17.94 0.60
N SER A 251 -35.58 18.47 0.74
CA SER A 251 -34.38 17.94 0.07
C SER A 251 -34.12 16.48 0.47
N ILE A 252 -34.19 16.16 1.77
CA ILE A 252 -34.04 14.78 2.26
C ILE A 252 -35.13 13.87 1.69
N GLY A 253 -36.39 14.32 1.71
CA GLY A 253 -37.51 13.59 1.15
C GLY A 253 -37.33 13.27 -0.33
N VAL A 254 -36.98 14.28 -1.15
CA VAL A 254 -36.70 14.09 -2.58
C VAL A 254 -35.58 13.10 -2.80
N PHE A 255 -34.49 13.18 -2.02
CA PHE A 255 -33.38 12.24 -2.14
C PHE A 255 -33.84 10.78 -1.98
N TYR A 256 -34.44 10.44 -0.84
CA TYR A 256 -34.82 9.05 -0.57
C TYR A 256 -36.00 8.60 -1.45
N THR A 257 -36.92 9.48 -1.83
CA THR A 257 -37.99 9.17 -2.78
C THR A 257 -37.42 8.85 -4.17
N CYS A 258 -36.46 9.63 -4.68
CA CYS A 258 -35.80 9.32 -5.95
C CYS A 258 -35.03 7.99 -5.89
N HIS A 259 -34.37 7.68 -4.77
CA HIS A 259 -33.69 6.41 -4.62
C HIS A 259 -34.67 5.22 -4.65
N ASN A 260 -35.75 5.31 -3.87
CA ASN A 260 -36.69 4.21 -3.68
C ASN A 260 -37.66 4.02 -4.85
N LEU A 261 -38.14 5.11 -5.49
CA LEU A 261 -39.11 5.02 -6.59
C LEU A 261 -38.45 4.90 -7.97
N LEU A 262 -37.32 5.59 -8.20
CA LEU A 262 -36.66 5.61 -9.51
C LEU A 262 -35.45 4.64 -9.58
N HIS A 263 -35.17 3.92 -8.49
CA HIS A 263 -34.04 2.98 -8.38
C HIS A 263 -32.68 3.59 -8.76
N ILE A 264 -32.51 4.90 -8.56
CA ILE A 264 -31.25 5.59 -8.85
C ILE A 264 -30.22 5.20 -7.79
N ASN A 265 -29.00 4.85 -8.20
CA ASN A 265 -27.93 4.55 -7.25
C ASN A 265 -27.63 5.73 -6.31
N PHE A 266 -27.44 5.45 -5.02
CA PHE A 266 -27.04 6.39 -3.99
C PHE A 266 -25.89 7.30 -4.40
N TYR A 267 -24.86 6.78 -5.07
CA TYR A 267 -23.73 7.62 -5.51
C TYR A 267 -24.15 8.68 -6.53
N LYS A 268 -24.95 8.31 -7.55
CA LYS A 268 -25.37 9.26 -8.58
C LYS A 268 -26.21 10.37 -7.97
N LEU A 269 -27.10 9.98 -7.07
CA LEU A 269 -27.96 10.90 -6.34
C LEU A 269 -27.15 11.80 -5.41
N ALA A 270 -26.18 11.25 -4.66
CA ALA A 270 -25.27 12.02 -3.81
C ALA A 270 -24.44 13.02 -4.62
N SER A 271 -23.93 12.63 -5.78
CA SER A 271 -23.15 13.51 -6.67
C SER A 271 -24.03 14.63 -7.24
N LEU A 272 -25.26 14.31 -7.66
CA LEU A 272 -26.24 15.27 -8.15
C LEU A 272 -26.59 16.30 -7.08
N PHE A 273 -26.88 15.85 -5.86
CA PHE A 273 -27.22 16.72 -4.72
C PHE A 273 -26.04 17.58 -4.27
N ALA A 274 -24.83 17.02 -4.25
CA ALA A 274 -23.63 17.79 -3.93
C ALA A 274 -23.37 18.90 -4.97
N MET A 275 -23.53 18.61 -6.27
CA MET A 275 -23.31 19.59 -7.33
C MET A 275 -24.45 20.61 -7.46
N SER A 276 -25.70 20.22 -7.18
CA SER A 276 -26.82 21.18 -7.14
C SER A 276 -26.68 22.13 -5.95
N ALA A 277 -26.24 21.65 -4.79
CA ALA A 277 -25.93 22.49 -3.63
C ALA A 277 -24.79 23.47 -3.95
N LEU A 278 -23.73 23.02 -4.62
CA LEU A 278 -22.60 23.87 -5.02
C LEU A 278 -23.04 24.95 -6.05
N ALA A 279 -23.83 24.56 -7.04
CA ALA A 279 -24.37 25.50 -8.03
C ALA A 279 -25.28 26.55 -7.38
N ALA A 280 -26.20 26.12 -6.51
CA ALA A 280 -27.07 27.02 -5.75
C ALA A 280 -26.25 27.96 -4.85
N PHE A 281 -25.18 27.48 -4.23
CA PHE A 281 -24.33 28.30 -3.37
C PHE A 281 -23.72 29.47 -4.14
N TYR A 282 -23.18 29.25 -5.34
CA TYR A 282 -22.60 30.33 -6.15
C TYR A 282 -23.62 31.16 -6.91
N TRP A 283 -24.81 30.61 -7.17
CA TRP A 283 -25.93 31.38 -7.71
C TRP A 283 -26.26 32.55 -6.79
N TYR A 284 -26.44 32.29 -5.49
CA TYR A 284 -26.69 33.35 -4.50
C TYR A 284 -25.40 34.01 -3.99
N GLY A 285 -24.28 33.30 -4.00
CA GLY A 285 -23.02 33.78 -3.45
C GLY A 285 -22.25 34.76 -4.34
N ALA A 286 -22.36 34.68 -5.67
CA ALA A 286 -21.63 35.58 -6.58
C ALA A 286 -22.00 37.08 -6.37
N PRO A 287 -23.29 37.46 -6.24
CA PRO A 287 -23.67 38.83 -5.85
C PRO A 287 -23.11 39.23 -4.47
N VAL A 288 -23.05 38.30 -3.52
CA VAL A 288 -22.51 38.57 -2.18
C VAL A 288 -21.01 38.91 -2.25
N VAL A 289 -20.24 38.17 -3.06
CA VAL A 289 -18.81 38.46 -3.29
C VAL A 289 -18.64 39.84 -3.95
N ALA A 290 -19.44 40.15 -4.96
CA ALA A 290 -19.40 41.46 -5.63
C ALA A 290 -19.64 42.60 -4.63
N SER A 291 -20.65 42.47 -3.75
CA SER A 291 -20.91 43.46 -2.70
C SER A 291 -19.76 43.58 -1.69
N GLY A 292 -19.03 42.50 -1.42
CA GLY A 292 -17.85 42.51 -0.56
C GLY A 292 -16.67 43.24 -1.18
N LEU A 293 -16.43 43.04 -2.48
CA LEU A 293 -15.38 43.75 -3.22
C LEU A 293 -15.66 45.25 -3.32
N GLN A 294 -16.93 45.62 -3.54
CA GLN A 294 -17.35 47.02 -3.51
C GLN A 294 -17.12 47.64 -2.12
N GLN A 295 -17.51 46.94 -1.04
CA GLN A 295 -17.37 47.46 0.32
C GLN A 295 -15.92 47.60 0.78
N LEU A 296 -15.02 46.69 0.38
CA LEU A 296 -13.63 46.66 0.85
C LEU A 296 -12.66 47.42 -0.05
N PHE A 297 -12.88 47.40 -1.37
CA PHE A 297 -11.93 47.93 -2.36
C PHE A 297 -12.55 48.99 -3.27
N SER A 298 -13.82 49.38 -3.05
CA SER A 298 -14.58 50.27 -3.93
C SER A 298 -14.64 49.78 -5.38
N LEU A 299 -14.51 48.47 -5.60
CA LEU A 299 -14.51 47.84 -6.92
C LEU A 299 -15.91 47.32 -7.25
N THR A 300 -16.57 47.94 -8.21
CA THR A 300 -17.90 47.52 -8.70
C THR A 300 -17.74 46.50 -9.82
N LEU A 301 -18.46 45.37 -9.71
CA LEU A 301 -18.54 44.37 -10.77
C LEU A 301 -19.85 44.54 -11.52
N ASP A 302 -19.78 44.59 -12.85
CA ASP A 302 -20.97 44.65 -13.70
C ASP A 302 -21.80 43.35 -13.61
N ASP A 303 -23.11 43.46 -13.83
CA ASP A 303 -24.05 42.33 -13.76
C ASP A 303 -23.72 41.18 -14.72
N TRP A 304 -23.12 41.50 -15.88
CA TRP A 304 -22.69 40.49 -16.85
C TRP A 304 -21.52 39.65 -16.32
N LEU A 305 -20.61 40.22 -15.52
CA LEU A 305 -19.52 39.49 -14.88
C LEU A 305 -20.05 38.56 -13.79
N ILE A 306 -21.00 39.04 -12.98
CA ILE A 306 -21.65 38.24 -11.93
C ILE A 306 -22.36 37.03 -12.57
N SER A 307 -23.14 37.27 -13.62
CA SER A 307 -23.79 36.23 -14.41
C SER A 307 -22.79 35.27 -15.02
N GLY A 308 -21.69 35.79 -15.58
CA GLY A 308 -20.60 35.00 -16.13
C GLY A 308 -19.98 34.03 -15.12
N ILE A 309 -19.76 34.47 -13.87
CA ILE A 309 -19.27 33.62 -12.77
C ILE A 309 -20.29 32.53 -12.44
N GLN A 310 -21.57 32.86 -12.33
CA GLN A 310 -22.63 31.89 -12.02
C GLN A 310 -22.67 30.77 -13.06
N TYR A 311 -22.71 31.11 -14.35
CA TYR A 311 -22.72 30.14 -15.44
C TYR A 311 -21.41 29.34 -15.53
N ALA A 312 -20.26 29.96 -15.28
CA ALA A 312 -18.98 29.26 -15.22
C ALA A 312 -18.95 28.20 -14.11
N VAL A 313 -19.51 28.50 -12.93
CA VAL A 313 -19.60 27.53 -11.83
C VAL A 313 -20.57 26.40 -12.18
N ILE A 314 -21.72 26.70 -12.80
CA ILE A 314 -22.65 25.66 -13.28
C ILE A 314 -21.93 24.72 -14.25
N LEU A 315 -21.16 25.26 -15.20
CA LEU A 315 -20.37 24.46 -16.13
C LEU A 315 -19.36 23.56 -15.39
N VAL A 316 -18.66 24.10 -14.39
CA VAL A 316 -17.74 23.31 -13.54
C VAL A 316 -18.49 22.19 -12.80
N CYS A 317 -19.66 22.46 -12.22
CA CYS A 317 -20.50 21.46 -11.56
C CYS A 317 -20.92 20.34 -12.53
N VAL A 318 -21.31 20.68 -13.75
CA VAL A 318 -21.66 19.70 -14.80
C VAL A 318 -20.45 18.83 -15.17
N ILE A 319 -19.26 19.44 -15.33
CA ILE A 319 -18.03 18.71 -15.63
C ILE A 319 -17.66 17.74 -14.49
N VAL A 320 -17.71 18.20 -13.24
CA VAL A 320 -17.43 17.38 -12.05
C VAL A 320 -18.44 16.22 -11.95
N LEU A 321 -19.73 16.49 -12.18
CA LEU A 321 -20.78 15.47 -12.17
C LEU A 321 -20.56 14.41 -13.25
N ALA A 322 -20.26 14.82 -14.49
CA ALA A 322 -19.98 13.91 -15.60
C ALA A 322 -18.77 13.02 -15.29
N ARG A 323 -17.67 13.61 -14.79
CA ARG A 323 -16.49 12.86 -14.33
C ARG A 323 -16.82 11.93 -13.17
N GLY A 324 -17.68 12.36 -12.26
CA GLY A 324 -18.18 11.56 -11.14
C GLY A 324 -18.89 10.30 -11.61
N PHE A 325 -19.78 10.41 -12.59
CA PHE A 325 -20.48 9.25 -13.17
C PHE A 325 -19.55 8.31 -13.94
N MET A 326 -18.55 8.85 -14.64
CA MET A 326 -17.52 8.02 -15.26
C MET A 326 -16.69 7.26 -14.21
N SER A 327 -16.28 7.96 -13.16
CA SER A 327 -15.51 7.37 -12.06
C SER A 327 -16.31 6.29 -11.33
N GLU A 328 -17.62 6.46 -11.15
CA GLU A 328 -18.47 5.42 -10.55
C GLU A 328 -18.45 4.11 -11.33
N ARG A 329 -18.56 4.19 -12.65
CA ARG A 329 -18.50 3.01 -13.53
C ARG A 329 -17.16 2.30 -13.36
N GLN A 330 -16.06 3.06 -13.37
CA GLN A 330 -14.71 2.55 -13.16
C GLN A 330 -14.54 1.92 -11.76
N TYR A 331 -15.08 2.55 -10.71
CA TYR A 331 -15.02 2.04 -9.35
C TYR A 331 -15.75 0.70 -9.23
N ARG A 332 -16.99 0.61 -9.75
CA ARG A 332 -17.77 -0.63 -9.75
C ARG A 332 -17.07 -1.75 -10.52
N GLN A 333 -16.51 -1.44 -11.70
CA GLN A 333 -15.71 -2.38 -12.48
C GLN A 333 -14.51 -2.88 -11.67
N SER A 334 -13.76 -1.98 -11.02
CA SER A 334 -12.60 -2.37 -10.19
C SER A 334 -12.96 -3.26 -8.99
N GLN A 335 -14.11 -3.01 -8.34
CA GLN A 335 -14.64 -3.84 -7.27
C GLN A 335 -15.06 -5.23 -7.76
N GLN A 336 -15.73 -5.29 -8.91
CA GLN A 336 -16.11 -6.55 -9.56
C GLN A 336 -14.88 -7.34 -10.03
N GLN A 337 -13.89 -6.68 -10.62
CA GLN A 337 -12.60 -7.29 -10.99
C GLN A 337 -11.83 -7.80 -9.79
N SER A 338 -11.83 -7.07 -8.67
CA SER A 338 -11.23 -7.53 -7.41
C SER A 338 -11.95 -8.76 -6.86
N SER A 339 -13.27 -8.87 -7.06
CA SER A 339 -14.06 -10.06 -6.70
C SER A 339 -13.98 -11.21 -7.71
N GLN A 340 -13.55 -10.94 -8.94
CA GLN A 340 -13.42 -11.90 -10.05
C GLN A 340 -11.95 -12.16 -10.45
N ALA A 341 -10.98 -11.75 -9.63
CA ALA A 341 -9.57 -11.79 -9.99
C ALA A 341 -9.15 -13.21 -10.38
N SER A 342 -8.96 -13.40 -11.69
CA SER A 342 -8.32 -14.55 -12.33
C SER A 342 -6.96 -14.10 -12.87
N LEU A 343 -6.06 -15.07 -13.02
CA LEU A 343 -4.60 -15.04 -13.09
C LEU A 343 -3.87 -14.13 -14.14
N GLY A 344 -4.44 -13.05 -14.69
CA GLY A 344 -3.89 -12.43 -15.92
C GLY A 344 -3.47 -10.94 -15.94
N GLN A 345 -3.78 -10.08 -14.96
CA GLN A 345 -3.83 -8.62 -15.20
C GLN A 345 -2.71 -7.73 -14.62
N GLY A 346 -1.70 -8.29 -13.95
CA GLY A 346 -0.64 -7.51 -13.26
C GLY A 346 0.29 -6.67 -14.17
N VAL A 347 0.40 -7.02 -15.45
CA VAL A 347 1.44 -6.50 -16.36
C VAL A 347 1.20 -5.05 -16.84
N SER A 348 -0.04 -4.53 -16.75
CA SER A 348 -0.40 -3.22 -17.34
C SER A 348 -0.08 -2.01 -16.46
N THR A 349 -0.18 -2.16 -15.14
CA THR A 349 0.01 -1.08 -14.15
C THR A 349 1.47 -0.67 -14.00
N LEU A 350 2.38 -1.60 -14.30
CA LEU A 350 3.81 -1.43 -14.14
C LEU A 350 4.42 -0.45 -15.17
N LYS A 351 3.88 -0.42 -16.38
CA LYS A 351 4.33 0.47 -17.47
C LYS A 351 4.14 1.96 -17.17
N ALA A 352 3.25 2.33 -16.25
CA ALA A 352 2.97 3.73 -15.92
C ALA A 352 3.96 4.32 -14.89
N ALA A 353 4.51 3.47 -14.01
CA ALA A 353 5.40 3.88 -12.92
C ALA A 353 6.82 4.24 -13.38
N LEU A 354 7.26 3.70 -14.51
CA LEU A 354 8.60 3.88 -15.08
C LEU A 354 8.88 5.27 -15.70
N SER A 355 7.98 6.25 -15.54
CA SER A 355 7.97 7.50 -16.33
C SER A 355 8.53 8.77 -15.66
N GLN A 356 9.21 8.69 -14.51
CA GLN A 356 9.75 9.90 -13.82
C GLN A 356 11.23 9.80 -13.49
N THR A 357 12.04 10.36 -14.39
CA THR A 357 13.50 10.25 -14.48
C THR A 357 14.16 11.60 -14.19
N GLY A 358 15.16 11.64 -13.31
CA GLY A 358 15.95 12.87 -13.09
C GLY A 358 17.37 12.67 -12.59
N GLN A 359 17.65 11.60 -11.84
CA GLN A 359 19.00 11.19 -11.45
C GLN A 359 19.10 9.66 -11.45
N LEU A 360 18.46 9.04 -12.43
CA LEU A 360 18.40 7.61 -12.53
C LEU A 360 19.44 7.12 -13.53
N VAL A 361 20.18 6.11 -13.12
CA VAL A 361 21.12 5.38 -13.95
C VAL A 361 20.30 4.50 -14.89
N GLN A 362 20.48 4.71 -16.19
CA GLN A 362 19.74 3.95 -17.20
C GLN A 362 20.31 2.54 -17.35
N VAL A 363 19.46 1.53 -17.20
CA VAL A 363 19.80 0.14 -17.46
C VAL A 363 18.96 -0.36 -18.62
N LYS A 364 19.59 -0.66 -19.76
CA LYS A 364 18.89 -1.12 -20.95
C LYS A 364 18.89 -2.64 -20.99
N GLU A 365 17.71 -3.24 -20.89
CA GLU A 365 17.51 -4.68 -21.05
C GLU A 365 17.35 -5.00 -22.54
N LYS A 366 18.09 -6.00 -23.04
CA LYS A 366 18.25 -6.26 -24.47
C LYS A 366 17.12 -7.11 -25.06
N SER A 367 16.61 -8.12 -24.36
CA SER A 367 15.64 -9.08 -24.90
C SER A 367 14.21 -8.52 -24.92
N SER A 368 13.81 -7.85 -23.85
CA SER A 368 12.56 -7.09 -23.71
C SER A 368 12.62 -5.70 -24.35
N GLY A 369 13.84 -5.21 -24.67
CA GLY A 369 14.08 -3.86 -25.18
C GLY A 369 13.77 -2.75 -24.18
N MET A 370 13.54 -3.10 -22.91
CA MET A 370 13.07 -2.18 -21.87
C MET A 370 14.22 -1.35 -21.31
N GLN A 371 13.97 -0.06 -21.08
CA GLN A 371 14.90 0.82 -20.36
C GLN A 371 14.43 0.99 -18.92
N LEU A 372 15.22 0.47 -18.00
CA LEU A 372 15.09 0.59 -16.56
C LEU A 372 15.82 1.84 -16.08
N LEU A 373 15.34 2.39 -14.97
CA LEU A 373 15.88 3.59 -14.38
C LEU A 373 16.16 3.33 -12.91
N MET A 374 17.45 3.27 -12.56
CA MET A 374 17.94 2.89 -11.24
C MET A 374 18.37 4.07 -10.39
N ARG A 375 18.14 4.03 -9.07
CA ARG A 375 18.77 4.99 -8.15
C ARG A 375 20.27 4.67 -7.99
N PRO A 376 21.15 5.66 -7.78
CA PRO A 376 22.60 5.44 -7.70
C PRO A 376 23.09 4.44 -6.63
N ASP A 377 22.36 4.30 -5.51
CA ASP A 377 22.73 3.39 -4.40
C ASP A 377 21.98 2.05 -4.41
N GLN A 378 21.08 1.86 -5.37
CA GLN A 378 20.20 0.69 -5.50
C GLN A 378 20.93 -0.44 -6.22
N SER A 379 20.79 -1.67 -5.73
CA SER A 379 21.31 -2.84 -6.45
C SER A 379 20.48 -3.10 -7.71
N LEU A 380 21.10 -3.71 -8.71
CA LEU A 380 20.41 -4.08 -9.94
C LEU A 380 19.24 -5.02 -9.66
N LEU A 381 19.37 -5.93 -8.69
CA LEU A 381 18.27 -6.83 -8.29
C LEU A 381 17.06 -6.02 -7.82
N ASP A 382 17.27 -5.03 -6.95
CA ASP A 382 16.17 -4.23 -6.41
C ASP A 382 15.46 -3.46 -7.52
N ALA A 383 16.20 -2.99 -8.52
CA ALA A 383 15.62 -2.31 -9.66
C ALA A 383 14.86 -3.25 -10.59
N LEU A 384 15.36 -4.47 -10.79
CA LEU A 384 14.71 -5.50 -11.59
C LEU A 384 13.44 -6.03 -10.91
N GLU A 385 13.48 -6.24 -9.58
CA GLU A 385 12.33 -6.63 -8.75
C GLU A 385 11.28 -5.50 -8.71
N GLU A 386 11.69 -4.23 -8.53
CA GLU A 386 10.78 -3.08 -8.60
C GLU A 386 10.12 -2.93 -9.99
N ALA A 387 10.84 -3.34 -11.05
CA ALA A 387 10.37 -3.31 -12.42
C ALA A 387 9.70 -4.63 -12.87
N ASP A 388 9.36 -5.52 -11.94
CA ASP A 388 8.67 -6.82 -12.16
C ASP A 388 9.25 -7.59 -13.37
N LEU A 389 10.55 -7.43 -13.60
CA LEU A 389 11.25 -8.18 -14.62
C LEU A 389 11.49 -9.59 -14.10
N PRO A 390 11.50 -10.59 -15.00
CA PRO A 390 11.74 -11.97 -14.63
C PRO A 390 13.18 -12.14 -14.17
N ILE A 391 13.43 -11.87 -12.89
CA ILE A 391 14.68 -12.15 -12.20
C ILE A 391 14.38 -12.94 -10.93
N MET A 392 15.24 -13.90 -10.63
CA MET A 392 15.12 -14.66 -9.40
C MET A 392 15.66 -13.84 -8.21
N PRO A 393 14.97 -13.82 -7.05
CA PRO A 393 15.45 -13.10 -5.88
C PRO A 393 16.79 -13.65 -5.38
N GLY A 394 17.80 -12.78 -5.34
CA GLY A 394 19.13 -13.02 -4.79
C GLY A 394 19.22 -12.77 -3.28
N CYS A 395 20.31 -13.25 -2.66
CA CYS A 395 20.51 -13.18 -1.21
C CYS A 395 21.05 -11.84 -0.72
N ARG A 396 21.31 -10.86 -1.61
CA ARG A 396 21.88 -9.53 -1.30
C ARG A 396 23.29 -9.56 -0.69
N MET A 397 23.91 -10.74 -0.64
CA MET A 397 25.26 -10.97 -0.11
C MET A 397 26.18 -11.59 -1.15
N GLY A 398 25.70 -11.85 -2.37
CA GLY A 398 26.48 -12.43 -3.47
C GLY A 398 26.81 -13.90 -3.33
N MET A 399 26.13 -14.63 -2.44
CA MET A 399 26.48 -16.02 -2.08
C MET A 399 25.54 -17.09 -2.67
N CYS A 400 24.32 -16.74 -3.08
CA CYS A 400 23.33 -17.76 -3.46
C CYS A 400 23.36 -18.12 -4.96
N GLY A 401 23.85 -17.21 -5.81
CA GLY A 401 23.88 -17.40 -7.27
C GLY A 401 22.52 -17.37 -7.95
N SER A 402 21.48 -16.83 -7.30
CA SER A 402 20.11 -16.85 -7.83
C SER A 402 19.92 -15.88 -8.98
N ASP A 403 20.69 -14.81 -9.02
CA ASP A 403 20.40 -13.62 -9.81
C ASP A 403 21.55 -13.21 -10.74
N PRO A 404 22.15 -14.14 -11.50
CA PRO A 404 23.15 -13.77 -12.50
C PRO A 404 22.51 -12.97 -13.63
N VAL A 405 23.14 -11.87 -14.01
CA VAL A 405 22.71 -11.00 -15.10
C VAL A 405 23.89 -10.76 -16.03
N VAL A 406 23.71 -11.09 -17.31
CA VAL A 406 24.69 -10.82 -18.36
C VAL A 406 24.77 -9.32 -18.60
N ILE A 407 25.96 -8.75 -18.54
CA ILE A 407 26.18 -7.33 -18.84
C ILE A 407 26.66 -7.23 -20.29
N THR A 408 25.81 -6.74 -21.18
CA THR A 408 26.08 -6.63 -22.62
C THR A 408 26.74 -5.31 -23.02
N GLY A 409 26.80 -4.33 -22.12
CA GLY A 409 27.52 -3.08 -22.32
C GLY A 409 27.61 -2.22 -21.05
N GLY A 410 28.67 -1.40 -20.95
CA GLY A 410 28.89 -0.53 -19.78
C GLY A 410 29.47 -1.23 -18.55
N PHE A 411 30.27 -2.29 -18.75
CA PHE A 411 30.87 -3.06 -17.65
C PHE A 411 31.71 -2.17 -16.70
N ASP A 412 32.41 -1.17 -17.24
CA ASP A 412 33.23 -0.21 -16.47
C ASP A 412 32.41 0.75 -15.59
N ASN A 413 31.09 0.82 -15.81
CA ASN A 413 30.19 1.68 -15.02
C ASN A 413 29.70 0.99 -13.75
N LEU A 414 30.09 -0.26 -13.51
CA LEU A 414 29.73 -1.03 -12.32
C LEU A 414 30.73 -0.80 -11.19
N ASP A 415 30.26 -0.96 -9.95
CA ASP A 415 31.17 -1.18 -8.83
C ASP A 415 31.96 -2.50 -8.99
N PRO A 416 33.22 -2.54 -8.53
CA PRO A 416 34.01 -3.75 -8.60
C PRO A 416 33.34 -4.88 -7.80
N PRO A 417 33.32 -6.12 -8.32
CA PRO A 417 32.67 -7.22 -7.60
C PRO A 417 33.39 -7.50 -6.29
N GLY A 418 32.61 -7.71 -5.24
CA GLY A 418 33.13 -8.16 -3.94
C GLY A 418 33.61 -9.62 -4.01
N GLU A 419 34.40 -10.05 -3.02
CA GLU A 419 34.98 -11.39 -2.97
C GLU A 419 33.92 -12.51 -3.03
N ASN A 420 32.80 -12.36 -2.30
CA ASN A 420 31.70 -13.32 -2.32
C ASN A 420 31.01 -13.42 -3.69
N GLU A 421 30.86 -12.28 -4.38
CA GLU A 421 30.26 -12.22 -5.72
C GLU A 421 31.19 -12.90 -6.74
N LEU A 422 32.50 -12.58 -6.71
CA LEU A 422 33.51 -13.19 -7.58
C LEU A 422 33.53 -14.71 -7.44
N ASN A 423 33.56 -15.22 -6.20
CA ASN A 423 33.53 -16.65 -5.95
C ASN A 423 32.25 -17.29 -6.49
N THR A 424 31.09 -16.68 -6.27
CA THR A 424 29.83 -17.21 -6.84
C THR A 424 29.78 -17.11 -8.37
N LEU A 425 30.35 -16.08 -8.99
CA LEU A 425 30.41 -15.99 -10.46
C LEU A 425 31.35 -17.04 -11.04
N ARG A 426 32.47 -17.36 -10.37
CA ARG A 426 33.31 -18.52 -10.69
C ARG A 426 32.53 -19.82 -10.60
N ARG A 427 31.75 -20.03 -9.52
CA ARG A 427 30.82 -21.18 -9.39
C ARG A 427 30.05 -21.45 -10.65
N LEU A 428 29.44 -20.39 -11.16
CA LEU A 428 28.46 -20.47 -12.24
C LEU A 428 29.15 -20.58 -13.61
N GLY A 429 30.47 -20.44 -13.68
CA GLY A 429 31.23 -20.31 -14.93
C GLY A 429 31.00 -18.97 -15.63
N LEU A 430 30.65 -17.94 -14.86
CA LEU A 430 30.20 -16.63 -15.33
C LEU A 430 31.14 -15.48 -14.96
N GLU A 431 32.31 -15.78 -14.37
CA GLU A 431 33.33 -14.76 -14.09
C GLU A 431 33.71 -14.03 -15.39
N GLY A 432 33.65 -12.69 -15.37
CA GLY A 432 33.88 -11.84 -16.54
C GLY A 432 32.74 -11.83 -17.58
N LYS A 433 31.73 -12.69 -17.44
CA LYS A 433 30.58 -12.82 -18.37
C LYS A 433 29.27 -12.25 -17.81
N ALA A 434 29.09 -12.32 -16.50
CA ALA A 434 27.90 -11.84 -15.81
C ALA A 434 28.26 -11.19 -14.46
N ARG A 435 27.27 -10.56 -13.83
CA ARG A 435 27.32 -10.04 -12.46
C ARG A 435 26.12 -10.53 -11.67
N LEU A 436 26.20 -10.59 -10.35
CA LEU A 436 25.02 -10.88 -9.54
C LEU A 436 24.24 -9.59 -9.33
N ALA A 437 22.95 -9.59 -9.72
CA ALA A 437 22.11 -8.40 -9.67
C ALA A 437 22.06 -7.78 -8.27
N CYS A 438 22.10 -8.59 -7.22
CA CYS A 438 21.99 -8.17 -5.83
C CYS A 438 23.25 -7.50 -5.29
N CYS A 439 24.38 -7.71 -5.96
CA CYS A 439 25.67 -7.13 -5.60
C CYS A 439 26.06 -5.95 -6.47
N CYS A 440 25.59 -5.89 -7.72
CA CYS A 440 26.02 -4.85 -8.64
C CYS A 440 25.21 -3.56 -8.49
N LYS A 441 25.93 -2.44 -8.42
CA LYS A 441 25.41 -1.08 -8.36
C LYS A 441 26.00 -0.25 -9.50
N PRO A 442 25.25 -0.02 -10.58
CA PRO A 442 25.73 0.79 -11.69
C PRO A 442 25.83 2.26 -11.29
N LYS A 443 26.99 2.87 -11.52
CA LYS A 443 27.27 4.31 -11.30
C LYS A 443 26.88 5.17 -12.50
N ALA A 444 26.83 4.57 -13.69
CA ALA A 444 26.40 5.17 -14.95
C ALA A 444 25.71 4.10 -15.81
N GLY A 445 25.15 4.48 -16.96
CA GLY A 445 24.24 3.60 -17.69
C GLY A 445 24.89 2.29 -18.15
N ILE A 446 24.16 1.17 -17.99
CA ILE A 446 24.60 -0.17 -18.38
C ILE A 446 23.57 -0.83 -19.31
N SER A 447 23.97 -1.86 -20.04
CA SER A 447 23.06 -2.71 -20.81
C SER A 447 23.19 -4.15 -20.32
N ILE A 448 22.04 -4.81 -20.16
CA ILE A 448 21.93 -6.15 -19.60
C ILE A 448 21.06 -7.03 -20.49
N ASP A 449 21.16 -8.34 -20.34
CA ASP A 449 20.31 -9.29 -21.04
C ASP A 449 19.84 -10.37 -20.04
N LEU A 450 18.52 -10.42 -19.81
CA LEU A 450 17.88 -11.33 -18.85
C LEU A 450 17.47 -12.66 -19.48
N GLU A 451 17.37 -12.72 -20.81
CA GLU A 451 17.05 -13.95 -21.54
C GLU A 451 18.30 -14.60 -22.14
N ALA A 452 19.40 -13.85 -22.25
CA ALA A 452 20.70 -14.43 -22.54
C ALA A 452 21.03 -15.46 -21.49
N ASP A 453 21.13 -16.71 -21.94
CA ASP A 453 21.70 -17.75 -21.13
C ASP A 453 23.19 -17.44 -20.92
N PRO A 454 23.61 -17.08 -19.69
CA PRO A 454 24.99 -16.70 -19.44
C PRO A 454 25.98 -17.83 -19.78
N THR A 455 25.49 -19.08 -19.83
CA THR A 455 26.26 -20.27 -20.22
C THR A 455 26.45 -20.46 -21.72
N LEU A 456 25.73 -19.73 -22.58
CA LEU A 456 25.89 -19.77 -24.06
C LEU A 456 26.95 -18.79 -24.59
N LEU A 457 27.51 -17.93 -23.73
CA LEU A 457 28.62 -17.05 -24.06
C LEU A 457 29.94 -17.85 -23.99
N SER A 458 30.47 -18.17 -25.16
CA SER A 458 31.58 -19.11 -25.37
C SER A 458 32.79 -18.84 -24.47
N VAL A 459 33.19 -19.86 -23.72
CA VAL A 459 34.62 -20.22 -23.61
C VAL A 459 34.68 -21.61 -24.23
N GLU A 460 35.47 -21.72 -25.30
CA GLU A 460 35.91 -23.01 -25.83
C GLU A 460 36.76 -23.68 -24.75
N THR A 461 36.36 -24.89 -24.35
CA THR A 461 37.32 -25.92 -23.99
C THR A 461 36.73 -27.30 -24.22
N GLU A 462 37.63 -28.17 -24.63
CA GLU A 462 37.44 -29.38 -25.41
C GLU A 462 36.69 -30.49 -24.66
N GLN A 463 35.95 -31.27 -25.45
CA GLN A 463 35.40 -32.57 -25.04
C GLN A 463 36.50 -33.61 -25.23
N ASP A 464 36.77 -34.39 -24.19
CA ASP A 464 37.37 -35.72 -24.35
C ASP A 464 36.44 -36.77 -23.76
N ASP A 465 36.18 -37.78 -24.58
CA ASP A 465 35.41 -38.99 -24.30
C ASP A 465 36.32 -40.11 -23.75
N GLU A 466 35.67 -41.03 -23.04
CA GLU A 466 36.02 -42.44 -22.77
C GLU A 466 36.90 -42.87 -21.57
N SER A 467 36.22 -43.61 -20.69
CA SER A 467 36.51 -44.98 -20.21
C SER A 467 37.23 -45.21 -18.87
N ASP A 468 36.48 -45.93 -18.01
CA ASP A 468 36.86 -46.91 -16.99
C ASP A 468 38.36 -47.09 -16.66
N GLN A 469 38.82 -46.42 -15.59
CA GLN A 469 39.94 -46.90 -14.78
C GLN A 469 39.67 -46.75 -13.28
N GLN A 470 39.66 -47.90 -12.61
CA GLN A 470 39.47 -48.05 -11.18
C GLN A 470 40.66 -47.47 -10.39
N ASN A 471 40.33 -46.46 -9.58
CA ASN A 471 40.77 -46.31 -8.19
C ASN A 471 42.14 -45.69 -7.89
N THR A 472 42.22 -44.34 -7.96
CA THR A 472 43.08 -43.52 -7.07
C THR A 472 42.51 -42.12 -6.73
N ARG A 473 41.33 -41.74 -7.25
CA ARG A 473 40.71 -40.44 -6.94
C ARG A 473 40.10 -40.45 -5.53
N LYS A 474 40.41 -39.43 -4.72
CA LYS A 474 39.80 -39.27 -3.38
C LYS A 474 38.29 -39.11 -3.53
N GLN A 475 37.52 -39.94 -2.83
CA GLN A 475 36.05 -39.90 -2.85
C GLN A 475 35.52 -39.06 -1.70
N ILE A 476 34.85 -37.95 -2.04
CA ILE A 476 34.24 -37.04 -1.08
C ILE A 476 32.72 -37.13 -1.20
N ILE A 477 32.07 -37.48 -0.09
CA ILE A 477 30.61 -37.52 -0.03
C ILE A 477 30.08 -36.27 0.69
N ILE A 478 29.11 -35.61 0.07
CA ILE A 478 28.41 -34.45 0.62
C ILE A 478 26.95 -34.82 0.85
N VAL A 479 26.51 -34.82 2.11
CA VAL A 479 25.12 -35.14 2.47
C VAL A 479 24.32 -33.84 2.60
N GLY A 480 23.55 -33.51 1.57
CA GLY A 480 22.63 -32.39 1.53
C GLY A 480 22.84 -31.47 0.32
N ASN A 481 21.78 -31.26 -0.46
CA ASN A 481 21.75 -30.39 -1.64
C ASN A 481 21.28 -28.95 -1.32
N GLY A 482 21.67 -28.44 -0.16
CA GLY A 482 21.45 -27.04 0.19
C GLY A 482 22.59 -26.15 -0.29
N ILE A 483 22.51 -24.85 0.00
CA ILE A 483 23.59 -23.90 -0.35
C ILE A 483 24.94 -24.33 0.21
N ALA A 484 24.96 -24.88 1.44
CA ALA A 484 26.18 -25.38 2.06
C ALA A 484 26.80 -26.55 1.28
N GLY A 485 25.98 -27.49 0.79
CA GLY A 485 26.47 -28.64 0.05
C GLY A 485 26.99 -28.26 -1.33
N ILE A 486 26.26 -27.42 -2.06
CA ILE A 486 26.66 -26.93 -3.39
C ILE A 486 27.93 -26.10 -3.31
N SER A 487 28.02 -25.16 -2.36
CA SER A 487 29.22 -24.33 -2.19
C SER A 487 30.42 -25.19 -1.77
N THR A 488 30.20 -26.24 -0.98
CA THR A 488 31.28 -27.18 -0.63
C THR A 488 31.76 -27.97 -1.84
N ALA A 489 30.85 -28.49 -2.66
CA ALA A 489 31.19 -29.24 -3.86
C ALA A 489 32.00 -28.39 -4.85
N GLU A 490 31.59 -27.14 -5.02
CA GLU A 490 32.31 -26.14 -5.81
C GLU A 490 33.70 -25.86 -5.25
N SER A 491 33.81 -25.47 -3.98
CA SER A 491 35.11 -25.13 -3.36
C SER A 491 36.08 -26.30 -3.41
N ILE A 492 35.57 -27.54 -3.31
CA ILE A 492 36.37 -28.74 -3.50
C ILE A 492 36.84 -28.85 -4.95
N ARG A 493 35.96 -28.68 -5.94
CA ARG A 493 36.32 -28.77 -7.35
C ARG A 493 37.34 -27.70 -7.77
N GLU A 494 37.28 -26.50 -7.20
CA GLU A 494 38.27 -25.45 -7.42
C GLU A 494 39.68 -25.81 -6.87
N GLN A 495 39.75 -26.61 -5.80
CA GLN A 495 41.00 -26.98 -5.14
C GLN A 495 41.56 -28.32 -5.58
N ASP A 496 40.70 -29.24 -6.03
CA ASP A 496 41.04 -30.60 -6.44
C ASP A 496 40.16 -31.01 -7.63
N SER A 497 40.69 -30.81 -8.84
CA SER A 497 40.00 -31.13 -10.10
C SER A 497 39.85 -32.62 -10.34
N GLU A 498 40.56 -33.48 -9.61
CA GLU A 498 40.60 -34.93 -9.83
C GLU A 498 39.77 -35.71 -8.81
N CYS A 499 39.32 -35.08 -7.71
CA CYS A 499 38.53 -35.80 -6.72
C CYS A 499 37.15 -36.20 -7.26
N ARG A 500 36.62 -37.33 -6.75
CA ARG A 500 35.26 -37.78 -7.04
C ARG A 500 34.33 -37.22 -5.99
N ILE A 501 33.34 -36.42 -6.41
CA ILE A 501 32.37 -35.80 -5.50
C ILE A 501 31.01 -36.48 -5.68
N ILE A 502 30.47 -37.05 -4.60
CA ILE A 502 29.11 -37.58 -4.57
C ILE A 502 28.25 -36.70 -3.66
N LEU A 503 27.25 -36.03 -4.23
CA LEU A 503 26.32 -35.17 -3.50
C LEU A 503 24.96 -35.86 -3.39
N ILE A 504 24.56 -36.17 -2.16
CA ILE A 504 23.39 -36.99 -1.85
C ILE A 504 22.31 -36.13 -1.21
N THR A 505 21.06 -36.25 -1.68
CA THR A 505 19.91 -35.58 -1.08
C THR A 505 18.65 -36.44 -1.10
N ARG A 506 17.87 -36.34 -0.01
CA ARG A 506 16.57 -37.01 0.11
C ARG A 506 15.47 -36.34 -0.72
N GLU A 507 15.64 -35.09 -1.11
CA GLU A 507 14.64 -34.35 -1.89
C GLU A 507 14.66 -34.79 -3.36
N ALA A 508 13.51 -34.70 -4.04
CA ALA A 508 13.38 -35.04 -5.46
C ALA A 508 13.86 -33.93 -6.42
N TYR A 509 14.47 -32.88 -5.88
CA TYR A 509 14.73 -31.63 -6.59
C TYR A 509 16.21 -31.24 -6.56
N HIS A 510 16.73 -30.79 -7.70
CA HIS A 510 18.02 -30.10 -7.80
C HIS A 510 18.04 -28.82 -6.97
N PHE A 511 19.21 -28.20 -6.78
CA PHE A 511 19.35 -27.07 -5.87
C PHE A 511 18.40 -25.93 -6.26
N TYR A 512 17.53 -25.53 -5.33
CA TYR A 512 16.48 -24.53 -5.57
C TYR A 512 16.41 -23.47 -4.46
N ASN A 513 15.84 -22.31 -4.80
CA ASN A 513 15.62 -21.21 -3.88
C ASN A 513 14.48 -21.53 -2.91
N ARG A 514 14.88 -21.94 -1.71
CA ARG A 514 13.95 -22.28 -0.63
C ARG A 514 13.21 -21.07 -0.05
N MET A 515 13.70 -19.85 -0.28
CA MET A 515 13.06 -18.62 0.19
C MET A 515 11.85 -18.20 -0.66
N GLY A 516 11.65 -18.81 -1.83
CA GLY A 516 10.50 -18.56 -2.70
C GLY A 516 9.44 -19.67 -2.65
N LEU A 517 9.47 -20.54 -1.64
CA LEU A 517 8.58 -21.71 -1.54
C LEU A 517 7.10 -21.34 -1.44
N GLU A 518 6.79 -20.18 -0.88
CA GLU A 518 5.46 -19.63 -0.82
C GLU A 518 4.85 -19.44 -2.22
N LYS A 519 5.66 -19.19 -3.26
CA LYS A 519 5.20 -19.14 -4.66
C LYS A 519 4.73 -20.49 -5.16
N VAL A 520 5.28 -21.61 -4.66
CA VAL A 520 4.86 -22.97 -5.04
C VAL A 520 3.45 -23.28 -4.54
N LEU A 521 3.04 -22.67 -3.42
CA LEU A 521 1.69 -22.81 -2.89
C LEU A 521 0.64 -22.29 -3.88
N TYR A 522 0.76 -21.05 -4.37
CA TYR A 522 -0.26 -20.42 -5.21
C TYR A 522 0.04 -20.41 -6.72
N GLY A 523 1.31 -20.49 -7.12
CA GLY A 523 1.77 -20.38 -8.51
C GLY A 523 1.79 -21.72 -9.26
N ARG A 524 1.26 -21.76 -10.49
CA ARG A 524 1.11 -23.01 -11.26
C ARG A 524 2.43 -23.63 -11.74
N THR A 525 3.42 -22.80 -12.07
CA THR A 525 4.74 -23.20 -12.62
C THR A 525 5.89 -22.61 -11.80
N ALA A 526 5.65 -22.36 -10.51
CA ALA A 526 6.63 -21.66 -9.68
C ALA A 526 7.92 -22.48 -9.49
N MET A 527 7.82 -23.82 -9.40
CA MET A 527 8.98 -24.68 -9.12
C MET A 527 10.06 -24.62 -10.21
N GLN A 528 9.67 -24.50 -11.48
CA GLN A 528 10.63 -24.37 -12.59
C GLN A 528 11.51 -23.13 -12.42
N GLY A 529 10.92 -22.02 -11.96
CA GLY A 529 11.61 -20.76 -11.69
C GLY A 529 12.27 -20.69 -10.32
N LEU A 530 12.42 -21.79 -9.59
CA LEU A 530 13.16 -21.82 -8.32
C LEU A 530 14.49 -22.55 -8.42
N TYR A 531 14.77 -23.31 -9.48
CA TYR A 531 16.06 -24.00 -9.63
C TYR A 531 17.19 -23.00 -9.82
N LEU A 532 18.22 -23.12 -8.98
CA LEU A 532 19.38 -22.23 -8.97
C LEU A 532 20.49 -22.77 -9.88
N MET A 533 20.69 -24.09 -9.88
CA MET A 533 21.65 -24.75 -10.78
C MET A 533 20.89 -25.53 -11.85
N LYS A 534 21.36 -25.43 -13.10
CA LYS A 534 20.92 -26.34 -14.15
C LYS A 534 21.62 -27.69 -14.00
N LYS A 535 21.06 -28.72 -14.64
CA LYS A 535 21.60 -30.08 -14.58
C LYS A 535 23.04 -30.15 -15.13
N GLU A 536 23.32 -29.38 -16.18
CA GLU A 536 24.61 -29.34 -16.88
C GLU A 536 25.74 -28.79 -15.99
N TRP A 537 25.42 -28.06 -14.92
CA TRP A 537 26.42 -27.61 -13.96
C TRP A 537 27.03 -28.80 -13.20
N TYR A 538 26.22 -29.78 -12.81
CA TYR A 538 26.70 -30.97 -12.10
C TYR A 538 27.59 -31.83 -13.01
N GLU A 539 27.18 -31.99 -14.27
CA GLU A 539 27.92 -32.73 -15.29
C GLU A 539 29.28 -32.05 -15.58
N ARG A 540 29.29 -30.72 -15.82
CA ARG A 540 30.53 -29.96 -16.07
C ARG A 540 31.53 -29.97 -14.89
N ASN A 541 31.04 -30.14 -13.67
CA ASN A 541 31.88 -30.19 -12.47
C ASN A 541 32.19 -31.62 -12.02
N ASP A 542 31.88 -32.65 -12.82
CA ASP A 542 32.09 -34.07 -12.47
C ASP A 542 31.54 -34.40 -11.06
N ILE A 543 30.29 -33.99 -10.78
CA ILE A 543 29.60 -34.23 -9.52
C ILE A 543 28.55 -35.32 -9.72
N ASP A 544 28.78 -36.48 -9.10
CA ASP A 544 27.78 -37.55 -8.98
C ASP A 544 26.65 -37.08 -8.06
N PHE A 545 25.47 -36.82 -8.63
CA PHE A 545 24.38 -36.18 -7.90
C PHE A 545 23.19 -37.14 -7.72
N TRP A 546 22.91 -37.52 -6.47
CA TRP A 546 21.91 -38.54 -6.13
C TRP A 546 20.70 -37.93 -5.42
N LEU A 547 19.63 -37.73 -6.19
CA LEU A 547 18.30 -37.35 -5.70
C LEU A 547 17.57 -38.52 -5.05
N ASN A 548 16.51 -38.22 -4.29
CA ASN A 548 15.66 -39.24 -3.64
C ASN A 548 16.44 -40.26 -2.80
N THR A 549 17.63 -39.88 -2.33
CA THR A 549 18.57 -40.79 -1.68
C THR A 549 18.82 -40.31 -0.26
N GLN A 550 18.43 -41.12 0.72
CA GLN A 550 18.59 -40.79 2.13
C GLN A 550 19.77 -41.54 2.73
N VAL A 551 20.66 -40.83 3.42
CA VAL A 551 21.65 -41.44 4.30
C VAL A 551 21.00 -41.72 5.65
N ILE A 552 20.97 -42.98 6.07
CA ILE A 552 20.30 -43.42 7.31
C ILE A 552 21.28 -43.72 8.44
N TRP A 553 22.55 -43.95 8.12
CA TRP A 553 23.57 -44.26 9.12
C TRP A 553 24.98 -43.92 8.61
N ILE A 554 25.89 -43.58 9.52
CA ILE A 554 27.28 -43.20 9.23
C ILE A 554 28.21 -44.04 10.12
N ASP A 555 29.10 -44.82 9.49
CA ASP A 555 30.27 -45.42 10.14
C ASP A 555 31.45 -44.47 10.04
N VAL A 556 31.82 -43.86 11.16
CA VAL A 556 33.01 -42.99 11.20
C VAL A 556 34.30 -43.83 11.23
N LYS A 557 34.28 -45.02 11.88
CA LYS A 557 35.47 -45.87 12.01
C LYS A 557 35.74 -46.63 10.72
N GLY A 558 34.70 -47.22 10.14
CA GLY A 558 34.75 -47.93 8.86
C GLY A 558 34.70 -47.01 7.64
N LYS A 559 34.60 -45.68 7.83
CA LYS A 559 34.53 -44.64 6.78
C LYS A 559 33.52 -44.97 5.67
N ASN A 560 32.30 -45.29 6.06
CA ASN A 560 31.23 -45.61 5.13
C ASN A 560 29.90 -45.04 5.60
N ILE A 561 28.98 -44.86 4.66
CA ILE A 561 27.59 -44.47 4.92
C ILE A 561 26.65 -45.56 4.45
N LYS A 562 25.51 -45.69 5.11
CA LYS A 562 24.41 -46.58 4.68
C LYS A 562 23.26 -45.74 4.12
N LEU A 563 22.81 -46.11 2.93
CA LEU A 563 21.67 -45.49 2.25
C LEU A 563 20.35 -46.16 2.65
N GLY A 564 19.24 -45.45 2.44
CA GLY A 564 17.89 -45.95 2.66
C GLY A 564 17.53 -47.15 1.76
N THR A 565 18.23 -47.29 0.62
CA THR A 565 18.14 -48.45 -0.28
C THR A 565 18.79 -49.72 0.31
N GLY A 566 19.58 -49.59 1.38
CA GLY A 566 20.34 -50.67 2.00
C GLY A 566 21.80 -50.75 1.57
N GLU A 567 22.18 -49.99 0.53
CA GLU A 567 23.55 -49.93 0.01
C GLU A 567 24.51 -49.23 0.99
N THR A 568 25.78 -49.64 0.95
CA THR A 568 26.86 -49.04 1.72
C THR A 568 27.86 -48.39 0.77
N VAL A 569 28.22 -47.13 1.04
CA VAL A 569 29.15 -46.35 0.22
C VAL A 569 30.31 -45.86 1.08
N ASN A 570 31.53 -46.23 0.69
CA ASN A 570 32.75 -45.80 1.38
C ASN A 570 33.08 -44.33 1.06
N TYR A 571 33.83 -43.65 1.92
CA TYR A 571 34.29 -42.28 1.64
C TYR A 571 35.69 -42.04 2.21
N ASP A 572 36.45 -41.15 1.57
CA ASP A 572 37.68 -40.61 2.16
C ASP A 572 37.38 -39.42 3.07
N LYS A 573 36.42 -38.59 2.65
CA LYS A 573 35.89 -37.45 3.40
C LYS A 573 34.37 -37.41 3.30
N LEU A 574 33.74 -37.03 4.41
CA LEU A 574 32.30 -36.86 4.52
C LEU A 574 31.99 -35.44 4.99
N VAL A 575 31.11 -34.76 4.27
CA VAL A 575 30.61 -33.43 4.61
C VAL A 575 29.13 -33.54 4.93
N LEU A 576 28.72 -33.04 6.10
CA LEU A 576 27.33 -32.98 6.51
C LEU A 576 26.78 -31.57 6.23
N ALA A 577 25.96 -31.45 5.19
CA ALA A 577 25.31 -30.22 4.73
C ALA A 577 23.77 -30.34 4.79
N THR A 578 23.26 -31.06 5.80
CA THR A 578 21.86 -31.51 5.90
C THR A 578 20.85 -30.40 6.28
N GLY A 579 21.34 -29.21 6.59
CA GLY A 579 20.51 -28.05 6.92
C GLY A 579 19.73 -28.23 8.23
N ALA A 580 18.44 -27.90 8.22
CA ALA A 580 17.58 -27.88 9.41
C ALA A 580 16.18 -28.38 9.09
N LYS A 581 15.55 -29.05 10.06
CA LYS A 581 14.16 -29.52 10.02
C LYS A 581 13.22 -28.54 10.74
N ALA A 582 11.96 -28.49 10.31
CA ALA A 582 10.93 -27.75 11.03
C ALA A 582 10.73 -28.37 12.43
N PHE A 583 10.53 -27.52 13.43
CA PHE A 583 10.14 -27.96 14.76
C PHE A 583 8.63 -28.26 14.76
N VAL A 584 8.27 -29.49 15.11
CA VAL A 584 6.88 -29.92 15.29
C VAL A 584 6.72 -30.33 16.75
N PRO A 585 5.80 -29.72 17.52
CA PRO A 585 5.56 -30.11 18.90
C PRO A 585 5.16 -31.58 19.03
N GLU A 586 5.61 -32.25 20.09
CA GLU A 586 5.27 -33.67 20.38
C GLU A 586 3.82 -33.87 20.87
N GLN A 587 3.05 -32.79 20.97
CA GLN A 587 1.69 -32.81 21.46
C GLN A 587 0.74 -33.55 20.49
N GLU A 588 -0.28 -34.21 21.04
CA GLU A 588 -1.32 -34.85 20.24
C GLU A 588 -1.98 -33.86 19.25
N GLY A 589 -2.25 -34.36 18.05
CA GLY A 589 -2.94 -33.62 16.98
C GLY A 589 -2.01 -33.04 15.92
N TYR A 590 -0.72 -32.81 16.19
CA TYR A 590 0.22 -32.28 15.19
C TYR A 590 0.60 -33.29 14.08
N GLN A 591 0.24 -34.56 14.24
CA GLN A 591 0.40 -35.60 13.23
C GLN A 591 -0.89 -35.92 12.47
N LEU A 592 -1.97 -35.17 12.71
CA LEU A 592 -3.24 -35.41 12.03
C LEU A 592 -3.15 -35.06 10.53
N PRO A 593 -3.87 -35.78 9.65
CA PRO A 593 -4.03 -35.39 8.26
C PRO A 593 -4.55 -33.95 8.14
N GLY A 594 -3.91 -33.14 7.30
CA GLY A 594 -4.24 -31.72 7.16
C GLY A 594 -3.39 -30.77 8.02
N VAL A 595 -2.48 -31.31 8.85
CA VAL A 595 -1.44 -30.54 9.53
C VAL A 595 -0.14 -30.67 8.74
N PHE A 596 0.47 -29.53 8.40
CA PHE A 596 1.64 -29.48 7.54
C PHE A 596 2.73 -28.57 8.13
N THR A 597 3.98 -28.88 7.79
CA THR A 597 5.08 -27.91 7.84
C THR A 597 5.27 -27.28 6.47
N LEU A 598 5.98 -26.15 6.38
CA LEU A 598 6.38 -25.55 5.10
C LEU A 598 7.89 -25.29 5.12
N ARG A 599 8.68 -26.29 4.73
CA ARG A 599 10.16 -26.21 4.74
C ARG A 599 10.80 -26.67 3.43
N SER A 600 10.11 -27.51 2.66
CA SER A 600 10.56 -28.08 1.40
C SER A 600 9.56 -27.80 0.27
N ALA A 601 9.98 -28.01 -0.98
CA ALA A 601 9.08 -27.95 -2.13
C ALA A 601 7.97 -28.99 -2.04
N GLU A 602 8.27 -30.18 -1.52
CA GLU A 602 7.30 -31.24 -1.29
C GLU A 602 6.21 -30.80 -0.29
N ASP A 603 6.59 -30.16 0.82
CA ASP A 603 5.63 -29.60 1.78
C ASP A 603 4.63 -28.63 1.11
N ALA A 604 5.15 -27.70 0.29
CA ALA A 604 4.32 -26.72 -0.40
C ALA A 604 3.34 -27.40 -1.37
N LEU A 605 3.80 -28.39 -2.12
CA LEU A 605 2.97 -29.17 -3.04
C LEU A 605 1.92 -30.00 -2.29
N ASN A 606 2.26 -30.57 -1.13
CA ASN A 606 1.34 -31.33 -0.29
C ASN A 606 0.22 -30.44 0.28
N ILE A 607 0.56 -29.25 0.78
CA ILE A 607 -0.43 -28.26 1.25
C ILE A 607 -1.38 -27.89 0.11
N ARG A 608 -0.85 -27.54 -1.07
CA ARG A 608 -1.65 -27.18 -2.24
C ARG A 608 -2.57 -28.32 -2.66
N SER A 609 -2.03 -29.54 -2.73
CA SER A 609 -2.79 -30.74 -3.10
C SER A 609 -3.92 -31.01 -2.11
N TRP A 610 -3.64 -30.89 -0.80
CA TRP A 610 -4.64 -31.05 0.24
C TRP A 610 -5.79 -30.04 0.11
N VAL A 611 -5.47 -28.76 -0.09
CA VAL A 611 -6.46 -27.70 -0.28
C VAL A 611 -7.40 -28.02 -1.45
N GLN A 612 -6.84 -28.49 -2.57
CA GLN A 612 -7.60 -28.86 -3.75
C GLN A 612 -8.45 -30.12 -3.56
N GLN A 613 -7.86 -31.18 -2.99
CA GLN A 613 -8.55 -32.46 -2.80
C GLN A 613 -9.67 -32.36 -1.76
N LYS A 614 -9.45 -31.62 -0.68
CA LYS A 614 -10.41 -31.46 0.42
C LYS A 614 -11.31 -30.24 0.27
N GLN A 615 -11.16 -29.47 -0.81
CA GLN A 615 -11.89 -28.21 -1.02
C GLN A 615 -11.84 -27.30 0.21
N ALA A 616 -10.65 -27.22 0.83
CA ALA A 616 -10.46 -26.52 2.08
C ALA A 616 -10.82 -25.03 1.92
N LYS A 617 -11.47 -24.45 2.93
CA LYS A 617 -11.92 -23.04 2.92
C LYS A 617 -11.22 -22.19 3.98
N ARG A 618 -10.56 -22.83 4.95
CA ARG A 618 -9.97 -22.19 6.11
C ARG A 618 -8.60 -22.80 6.37
N ALA A 619 -7.66 -21.96 6.80
CA ALA A 619 -6.37 -22.41 7.27
C ALA A 619 -5.98 -21.69 8.56
N ILE A 620 -5.27 -22.41 9.41
CA ILE A 620 -4.66 -21.88 10.63
C ILE A 620 -3.15 -22.00 10.46
N VAL A 621 -2.45 -20.88 10.60
CA VAL A 621 -0.98 -20.83 10.60
C VAL A 621 -0.49 -20.66 12.03
N LEU A 622 0.43 -21.52 12.42
CA LEU A 622 1.02 -21.53 13.76
C LEU A 622 2.42 -20.92 13.71
N GLY A 623 2.61 -19.83 14.44
CA GLY A 623 3.85 -19.07 14.52
C GLY A 623 3.81 -17.79 13.68
N GLY A 624 3.99 -16.64 14.33
CA GLY A 624 4.01 -15.31 13.70
C GLY A 624 5.40 -14.78 13.35
N GLY A 625 6.37 -15.66 13.08
CA GLY A 625 7.67 -15.28 12.52
C GLY A 625 7.60 -15.01 11.01
N VAL A 626 8.72 -14.65 10.38
CA VAL A 626 8.80 -14.32 8.94
C VAL A 626 8.08 -15.37 8.07
N LEU A 627 8.50 -16.63 8.18
CA LEU A 627 7.94 -17.73 7.39
C LEU A 627 6.44 -17.96 7.64
N GLY A 628 5.97 -17.76 8.87
CA GLY A 628 4.56 -17.92 9.19
C GLY A 628 3.69 -16.79 8.63
N VAL A 629 4.22 -15.56 8.61
CA VAL A 629 3.57 -14.42 7.96
C VAL A 629 3.50 -14.62 6.44
N GLU A 630 4.59 -15.06 5.82
CA GLU A 630 4.65 -15.38 4.38
C GLU A 630 3.70 -16.53 4.02
N ALA A 631 3.68 -17.60 4.81
CA ALA A 631 2.75 -18.72 4.62
C ALA A 631 1.28 -18.27 4.75
N ALA A 632 0.97 -17.41 5.72
CA ALA A 632 -0.38 -16.88 5.90
C ALA A 632 -0.83 -16.05 4.69
N GLU A 633 0.06 -15.25 4.11
CA GLU A 633 -0.21 -14.54 2.87
C GLU A 633 -0.40 -15.49 1.68
N ALA A 634 0.46 -16.49 1.51
CA ALA A 634 0.35 -17.43 0.41
C ALA A 634 -0.95 -18.27 0.47
N LEU A 635 -1.37 -18.67 1.66
CA LEU A 635 -2.65 -19.36 1.88
C LEU A 635 -3.85 -18.44 1.61
N LEU A 636 -3.73 -17.14 1.92
CA LEU A 636 -4.74 -16.15 1.56
C LEU A 636 -4.83 -15.99 0.03
N GLN A 637 -3.70 -15.93 -0.67
CA GLN A 637 -3.65 -15.88 -2.14
C GLN A 637 -4.22 -17.14 -2.80
N LEU A 638 -4.11 -18.30 -2.13
CA LEU A 638 -4.80 -19.53 -2.49
C LEU A 638 -6.34 -19.49 -2.29
N GLY A 639 -6.88 -18.41 -1.74
CA GLY A 639 -8.32 -18.20 -1.56
C GLY A 639 -8.87 -18.68 -0.21
N LEU A 640 -8.01 -19.03 0.75
CA LEU A 640 -8.44 -19.51 2.06
C LEU A 640 -8.73 -18.36 3.02
N LYS A 641 -9.63 -18.59 3.99
CA LYS A 641 -9.76 -17.73 5.17
C LYS A 641 -8.68 -18.10 6.17
N VAL A 642 -7.75 -17.19 6.42
CA VAL A 642 -6.55 -17.48 7.21
C VAL A 642 -6.61 -16.87 8.61
N SER A 643 -6.27 -17.69 9.61
CA SER A 643 -5.98 -17.25 10.97
C SER A 643 -4.50 -17.52 11.30
N LEU A 644 -3.78 -16.51 11.76
CA LEU A 644 -2.39 -16.60 12.21
C LEU A 644 -2.36 -16.55 13.74
N ILE A 645 -1.82 -17.59 14.37
CA ILE A 645 -1.73 -17.71 15.83
C ILE A 645 -0.25 -17.63 16.23
N HIS A 646 0.06 -16.74 17.16
CA HIS A 646 1.41 -16.50 17.66
C HIS A 646 1.44 -16.47 19.18
N THR A 647 2.44 -17.13 19.76
CA THR A 647 2.57 -17.30 21.21
C THR A 647 3.00 -16.04 21.93
N ASP A 648 3.82 -15.21 21.30
CA ASP A 648 4.31 -13.97 21.90
C ASP A 648 3.36 -12.80 21.68
N ALA A 649 3.65 -11.69 22.38
CA ALA A 649 2.80 -10.50 22.42
C ALA A 649 2.70 -9.72 21.10
N TYR A 650 3.59 -9.98 20.14
CA TYR A 650 3.59 -9.32 18.84
C TYR A 650 4.31 -10.19 17.80
N LEU A 651 3.97 -10.01 16.52
CA LEU A 651 4.54 -10.74 15.38
C LEU A 651 6.02 -10.41 15.17
N MET A 652 6.77 -11.36 14.61
CA MET A 652 8.20 -11.22 14.30
C MET A 652 9.01 -10.66 15.47
N ASN A 653 8.70 -11.10 16.69
CA ASN A 653 9.28 -10.58 17.93
C ASN A 653 10.80 -10.79 18.09
N ARG A 654 11.43 -11.54 17.17
CA ARG A 654 12.89 -11.70 17.11
C ARG A 654 13.55 -10.70 16.15
N GLN A 655 12.79 -10.08 15.25
CA GLN A 655 13.29 -9.19 14.19
C GLN A 655 12.78 -7.76 14.33
N LEU A 656 11.58 -7.57 14.87
CA LEU A 656 10.90 -6.28 14.96
C LEU A 656 10.75 -5.87 16.42
N ASP A 657 10.69 -4.57 16.65
CA ASP A 657 10.17 -4.02 17.90
C ASP A 657 8.62 -4.03 17.88
N LYS A 658 8.01 -3.80 19.04
CA LYS A 658 6.54 -3.79 19.18
C LYS A 658 5.88 -2.76 18.25
N LYS A 659 6.53 -1.62 18.01
CA LYS A 659 5.99 -0.55 17.15
C LYS A 659 5.91 -1.01 15.70
N SER A 660 7.00 -1.57 15.17
CA SER A 660 7.06 -2.06 13.78
C SER A 660 6.15 -3.28 13.59
N SER A 661 6.09 -4.16 14.59
CA SER A 661 5.18 -5.29 14.57
C SER A 661 3.69 -4.89 14.57
N THR A 662 3.32 -3.78 15.22
CA THR A 662 1.95 -3.26 15.17
C THR A 662 1.56 -2.79 13.77
N ILE A 663 2.52 -2.25 13.00
CA ILE A 663 2.31 -1.88 11.60
C ILE A 663 2.04 -3.14 10.77
N LEU A 664 2.84 -4.18 10.98
CA LEU A 664 2.68 -5.47 10.32
C LEU A 664 1.33 -6.13 10.67
N ASP A 665 0.96 -6.21 11.94
CA ASP A 665 -0.32 -6.75 12.40
C ASP A 665 -1.50 -6.01 11.74
N THR A 666 -1.45 -4.67 11.72
CA THR A 666 -2.48 -3.84 11.07
C THR A 666 -2.56 -4.14 9.57
N PHE A 667 -1.41 -4.27 8.90
CA PHE A 667 -1.34 -4.60 7.49
C PHE A 667 -1.96 -5.98 7.17
N LEU A 668 -1.60 -7.01 7.92
CA LEU A 668 -2.13 -8.37 7.74
C LEU A 668 -3.63 -8.44 8.01
N ARG A 669 -4.12 -7.76 9.06
CA ARG A 669 -5.56 -7.65 9.35
C ARG A 669 -6.33 -6.95 8.23
N ASN A 670 -5.76 -5.89 7.66
CA ASN A 670 -6.37 -5.19 6.52
C ASN A 670 -6.39 -6.04 5.25
N LYS A 671 -5.42 -6.95 5.06
CA LYS A 671 -5.46 -7.99 4.01
C LYS A 671 -6.51 -9.08 4.28
N GLY A 672 -7.12 -9.12 5.45
CA GLY A 672 -8.15 -10.11 5.83
C GLY A 672 -7.62 -11.30 6.63
N ILE A 673 -6.36 -11.29 7.05
CA ILE A 673 -5.78 -12.33 7.91
C ILE A 673 -6.16 -12.05 9.36
N ARG A 674 -6.71 -13.04 10.07
CA ARG A 674 -7.04 -12.91 11.50
C ARG A 674 -5.82 -13.22 12.33
N VAL A 675 -5.27 -12.23 13.00
CA VAL A 675 -4.08 -12.41 13.84
C VAL A 675 -4.46 -12.56 15.32
N PHE A 676 -3.89 -13.56 15.98
CA PHE A 676 -4.04 -13.86 17.41
C PHE A 676 -2.65 -13.93 18.06
N THR A 677 -2.31 -12.95 18.89
CA THR A 677 -1.04 -12.87 19.65
C THR A 677 -1.29 -13.18 21.12
N ASN A 678 -0.28 -13.68 21.84
CA ASN A 678 -0.45 -14.26 23.19
C ASN A 678 -1.42 -15.46 23.20
N ASN A 679 -1.48 -16.20 22.10
CA ASN A 679 -2.34 -17.35 21.98
C ASN A 679 -1.48 -18.59 21.71
N ARG A 680 -1.74 -19.64 22.48
CA ARG A 680 -1.16 -20.96 22.27
C ARG A 680 -2.29 -21.93 21.92
N ILE A 681 -2.01 -22.87 21.02
CA ILE A 681 -2.91 -23.98 20.74
C ILE A 681 -2.89 -24.94 21.93
N ASP A 682 -4.08 -25.26 22.44
CA ASP A 682 -4.28 -26.22 23.52
C ASP A 682 -4.51 -27.64 23.01
N LYS A 683 -5.20 -27.83 21.87
CA LYS A 683 -5.38 -29.13 21.23
C LYS A 683 -5.70 -28.96 19.74
N ILE A 684 -5.31 -29.93 18.91
CA ILE A 684 -5.75 -30.06 17.53
C ILE A 684 -6.56 -31.35 17.43
N GLU A 685 -7.79 -31.26 16.96
CA GLU A 685 -8.71 -32.38 16.84
C GLU A 685 -9.18 -32.53 15.39
N PRO A 686 -9.46 -33.76 14.94
CA PRO A 686 -10.12 -33.95 13.66
C PRO A 686 -11.49 -33.26 13.68
N SER A 687 -11.87 -32.68 12.54
CA SER A 687 -13.23 -32.19 12.37
C SER A 687 -14.16 -33.38 12.50
N GLY A 688 -15.06 -33.37 13.49
CA GLY A 688 -16.13 -34.36 13.60
C GLY A 688 -17.06 -34.22 12.40
N GLU A 689 -16.88 -35.08 11.41
CA GLU A 689 -17.93 -35.48 10.46
C GLU A 689 -18.37 -36.90 10.79
#